data_AF-A0A1X2ZNT2-F1
#
_entry.id   AF-A0A1X2ZNT2-F1
#
_cell.length_a   1.000
_cell.length_b   1.000
_cell.length_c   1.000
_cell.angle_alpha   90.00
_cell.angle_beta   90.00
_cell.angle_gamma   90.00
#
_symmetry.space_group_name_H-M   'P 1'
#
loop_
_entity.id
_entity.type
_entity.pdbx_description
1 polymer ?
#
loop_
_entity_poly.entity_id
_entity_poly.type
_entity_poly.pdbx_seq_one_letter_code
_entity_poly.pdbx_strand_id
1 'polypeptide(L)'
;MPIFSPDRHACAPSYVKLTKQPITGGTYRPLANDEDSNACAPSALSGHHGSKLYTQKSAIHAISDNASVFIPKVDAPHLPKTTDDKSIDEAINEAANDSTHSVPPSTEIQLAQANEHPLMQAIEVCKQSVHTTAKALSTAGHAVAKAAKTTGHAIHTAATAAKTAWQTFTNFKAIQPIIKFFQKAHGLWKKRMRFSYAFYTIVFTLLTSAEVIFLQWGMYTEPTYDKSDEVDQTTKILNSVAGQVTKFVSQIWLEQKYQFLLNFIGIGLIYLALVFVLNRFWIATVIFGAAMTAYGVANSIKTGLRNEPILPSDLSFVSNGNGGNLLSFIPKDQQALVNGAITVLIWFSCACLLLFVLDGRRCFIHCSWKHPSSNAKNIIGTSSRALAAILSIVLLVSYTWNLNIPGAWSYTLATNLGYKPVPWNTYEDAQSNGPATTFQSLVRVKAMDKPSGYSKKTMEEIAARYTKEANKINTSRANILTDSTVILILSESFSDPLRVPGISFDIDPIPNIRALKDVTTSGLMLSPGYGGGTANIEYQSLTGMNLANFNDQLISPYQQLVPSQKNVYTFNQIWNDACQSQCSYAFHPYLKNFYLRDSNYKKFGFKYFRTIDSEPALKYQDHIDDGYVSDAAAYQNVIDRLNQSSGKSQFIQLVTMQNHLPYGDYYTNNEFKEADTSTGLDENEKVQIDTYTKGISYTDQATASFLDQLNMIEQPITVIFYGDHLPGIYSSAAKYKENQLTLHESDYFIWSNSSSSSAGSKLSPEESNYSSSNFFMASTAKHMDAKVTPFLALLTEVHQSVPAIGRFASTDADWGTGSTSYLDSSGQLMKKKNLSSEAKQLLEDYRLVQYDQTAGKGYLSENWFNRVP
;
A
#
# COMPACT_ATOMS: atom_id res chain seq x y z
N MET A 1 30.32 -38.28 41.43
CA MET A 1 30.76 -39.66 41.71
C MET A 1 29.61 -40.42 42.36
N PRO A 2 29.53 -41.76 42.27
CA PRO A 2 30.33 -42.70 41.45
C PRO A 2 29.99 -42.58 39.94
N ILE A 3 30.73 -43.05 38.91
CA ILE A 3 31.82 -44.04 38.71
C ILE A 3 31.34 -45.47 38.37
N PHE A 4 31.39 -45.87 37.08
CA PHE A 4 32.36 -46.85 36.54
C PHE A 4 32.40 -46.86 35.00
N SER A 5 33.34 -47.62 34.41
CA SER A 5 33.79 -47.69 33.00
C SER A 5 34.50 -49.08 32.81
N PRO A 6 35.33 -49.46 31.79
CA PRO A 6 35.91 -48.74 30.64
C PRO A 6 36.07 -49.56 29.31
N ASP A 7 37.09 -49.17 28.51
CA ASP A 7 37.74 -49.83 27.34
C ASP A 7 37.18 -49.52 25.94
N ARG A 8 37.96 -49.38 24.83
CA ARG A 8 39.44 -49.35 24.55
C ARG A 8 39.71 -48.72 23.15
N HIS A 9 40.93 -48.43 22.63
CA HIS A 9 42.29 -48.68 23.13
C HIS A 9 43.34 -47.57 22.85
N ALA A 10 43.95 -47.50 21.65
CA ALA A 10 45.07 -46.64 21.21
C ALA A 10 45.18 -46.71 19.65
N CYS A 11 46.05 -46.01 18.89
CA CYS A 11 47.31 -45.31 19.18
C CYS A 11 47.67 -44.25 18.08
N ALA A 12 48.82 -43.57 18.20
CA ALA A 12 49.44 -42.62 17.24
C ALA A 12 50.98 -42.58 17.45
N PRO A 13 51.82 -41.73 16.81
CA PRO A 13 51.71 -40.88 15.60
C PRO A 13 52.93 -41.07 14.63
N SER A 14 53.13 -40.22 13.60
CA SER A 14 54.45 -39.62 13.21
C SER A 14 54.43 -38.81 11.87
N TYR A 15 55.53 -38.11 11.55
CA TYR A 15 55.70 -37.12 10.46
C TYR A 15 56.45 -37.66 9.23
N VAL A 16 56.16 -37.12 8.03
CA VAL A 16 57.16 -36.80 6.97
C VAL A 16 56.75 -35.49 6.25
N LYS A 17 57.72 -34.74 5.69
CA LYS A 17 57.55 -33.45 5.00
C LYS A 17 58.63 -33.23 3.93
N LEU A 18 58.28 -33.12 2.63
CA LEU A 18 59.12 -32.71 1.47
C LEU A 18 58.16 -32.37 0.28
N THR A 19 57.97 -31.11 -0.16
CA THR A 19 58.71 -30.25 -1.14
C THR A 19 58.28 -30.35 -2.62
N LYS A 20 58.16 -29.16 -3.26
CA LYS A 20 58.61 -28.71 -4.61
C LYS A 20 58.84 -29.79 -5.72
N GLN A 21 58.50 -29.59 -7.01
CA GLN A 21 58.19 -28.35 -7.79
C GLN A 21 57.30 -28.68 -9.04
N PRO A 22 57.16 -27.87 -10.14
CA PRO A 22 56.05 -27.99 -11.11
C PRO A 22 56.41 -28.73 -12.40
N ILE A 23 55.48 -28.77 -13.37
CA ILE A 23 55.75 -28.68 -14.83
C ILE A 23 54.52 -28.12 -15.57
N THR A 24 54.73 -27.55 -16.77
CA THR A 24 53.72 -26.88 -17.60
C THR A 24 53.69 -27.39 -19.05
N GLY A 25 52.50 -27.52 -19.65
CA GLY A 25 52.28 -27.39 -21.10
C GLY A 25 52.14 -28.69 -21.93
N GLY A 26 51.60 -28.56 -23.15
CA GLY A 26 51.24 -29.65 -24.07
C GLY A 26 49.78 -30.09 -23.85
N THR A 27 48.76 -29.80 -24.66
CA THR A 27 48.60 -29.30 -26.05
C THR A 27 48.67 -30.37 -27.15
N TYR A 28 47.65 -30.36 -28.04
CA TYR A 28 47.30 -31.28 -29.16
C TYR A 28 46.70 -32.64 -28.74
N ARG A 29 45.59 -33.19 -29.30
CA ARG A 29 45.02 -33.34 -30.69
C ARG A 29 45.69 -34.43 -31.55
N PRO A 30 45.02 -35.06 -32.54
CA PRO A 30 43.56 -35.07 -32.88
C PRO A 30 42.95 -36.43 -33.39
N LEU A 31 41.61 -36.47 -33.57
CA LEU A 31 40.84 -37.18 -34.65
C LEU A 31 40.93 -38.74 -34.77
N ALA A 32 40.00 -39.48 -35.41
CA ALA A 32 38.78 -39.17 -36.19
C ALA A 32 37.66 -40.26 -36.01
N ASN A 33 36.74 -40.36 -36.99
CA ASN A 33 35.69 -41.38 -37.23
C ASN A 33 34.36 -41.20 -36.44
N ASP A 34 33.15 -41.31 -37.04
CA ASP A 34 32.84 -41.53 -38.47
C ASP A 34 31.43 -41.04 -38.93
N GLU A 35 31.24 -41.12 -40.26
CA GLU A 35 30.00 -41.12 -41.08
C GLU A 35 29.21 -39.82 -41.41
N ASP A 36 29.15 -39.60 -42.74
CA ASP A 36 28.22 -38.91 -43.64
C ASP A 36 27.78 -37.43 -43.45
N SER A 37 28.04 -36.48 -44.38
CA SER A 37 28.02 -36.44 -45.88
C SER A 37 26.61 -36.26 -46.46
N ASN A 38 26.35 -35.57 -47.59
CA ASN A 38 27.11 -34.91 -48.67
C ASN A 38 26.25 -33.68 -49.13
N ALA A 39 26.66 -32.65 -49.90
CA ALA A 39 27.91 -32.06 -50.42
C ALA A 39 27.50 -30.63 -50.96
N CYS A 40 28.26 -29.76 -51.64
CA CYS A 40 29.57 -29.83 -52.29
C CYS A 40 30.44 -28.57 -52.04
N ALA A 41 31.75 -28.85 -52.03
CA ALA A 41 32.95 -28.11 -52.45
C ALA A 41 32.93 -26.68 -53.09
N PRO A 42 34.09 -25.97 -53.10
CA PRO A 42 34.16 -24.50 -53.19
C PRO A 42 35.17 -23.92 -54.22
N SER A 43 35.30 -22.59 -54.25
CA SER A 43 36.57 -21.86 -54.52
C SER A 43 36.46 -20.44 -53.93
N ALA A 44 37.41 -19.83 -53.20
CA ALA A 44 38.88 -19.82 -53.20
C ALA A 44 39.51 -18.75 -54.12
N LEU A 45 39.94 -17.63 -53.53
CA LEU A 45 41.17 -16.82 -53.75
C LEU A 45 41.08 -15.62 -52.76
N SER A 46 42.09 -15.28 -51.94
CA SER A 46 43.40 -14.67 -52.24
C SER A 46 43.34 -13.18 -52.61
N GLY A 47 44.15 -12.34 -51.96
CA GLY A 47 44.33 -10.92 -52.29
C GLY A 47 44.83 -10.04 -51.13
N HIS A 48 46.09 -9.58 -51.20
CA HIS A 48 46.69 -8.67 -50.20
C HIS A 48 46.41 -7.18 -50.47
N HIS A 49 46.64 -6.36 -49.43
CA HIS A 49 47.00 -4.92 -49.40
C HIS A 49 46.84 -4.02 -50.65
N GLY A 50 46.36 -2.79 -50.43
CA GLY A 50 46.65 -1.68 -51.33
C GLY A 50 46.00 -0.35 -50.94
N SER A 51 46.76 0.58 -50.36
CA SER A 51 46.30 1.96 -50.09
C SER A 51 46.55 2.90 -51.27
N LYS A 52 45.60 3.80 -51.62
CA LYS A 52 45.87 5.26 -51.73
C LYS A 52 44.61 6.13 -51.98
N LEU A 53 44.83 7.44 -51.82
CA LEU A 53 43.88 8.55 -51.81
C LEU A 53 43.45 9.08 -53.19
N TYR A 54 42.42 9.95 -53.17
CA TYR A 54 42.01 10.92 -54.21
C TYR A 54 41.35 10.32 -55.48
N THR A 55 40.47 11.00 -56.24
CA THR A 55 39.97 12.39 -56.20
C THR A 55 38.54 12.49 -56.78
N GLN A 56 37.84 13.63 -56.58
CA GLN A 56 36.72 14.20 -57.38
C GLN A 56 35.48 13.31 -57.71
N LYS A 57 34.24 13.67 -57.35
CA LYS A 57 33.42 14.85 -57.76
C LYS A 57 32.88 14.78 -59.19
N SER A 58 31.65 14.27 -59.34
CA SER A 58 30.55 14.87 -60.14
C SER A 58 29.22 14.18 -59.83
N ALA A 59 28.10 14.79 -60.22
CA ALA A 59 26.74 14.30 -59.97
C ALA A 59 26.06 13.83 -61.25
N ILE A 60 25.14 12.87 -61.12
CA ILE A 60 24.15 12.51 -62.15
C ILE A 60 22.77 12.42 -61.49
N HIS A 61 21.79 13.14 -62.04
CA HIS A 61 20.38 12.90 -61.77
C HIS A 61 19.91 11.68 -62.57
N ALA A 62 19.14 10.81 -61.93
CA ALA A 62 18.22 9.90 -62.63
C ALA A 62 16.84 10.08 -62.00
N ILE A 63 15.82 10.28 -62.84
CA ILE A 63 14.42 10.41 -62.44
C ILE A 63 13.79 9.01 -62.45
N SER A 64 12.82 8.75 -61.57
CA SER A 64 12.15 7.46 -61.48
C SER A 64 11.00 7.34 -62.47
N ASP A 65 10.97 6.25 -63.23
CA ASP A 65 9.76 5.74 -63.87
C ASP A 65 9.62 4.24 -63.59
N ASN A 66 8.73 3.90 -62.66
CA ASN A 66 7.53 3.10 -62.95
C ASN A 66 6.72 2.84 -61.68
N ALA A 67 5.40 2.77 -61.82
CA ALA A 67 4.47 2.53 -60.72
C ALA A 67 3.94 1.09 -60.75
N SER A 68 3.60 0.57 -59.56
CA SER A 68 2.52 -0.40 -59.41
C SER A 68 1.75 -0.11 -58.12
N VAL A 69 0.46 -0.43 -58.11
CA VAL A 69 -0.51 0.08 -57.12
C VAL A 69 -0.91 -1.02 -56.15
N PHE A 70 -0.99 -0.68 -54.86
CA PHE A 70 -1.90 -1.38 -53.94
C PHE A 70 -2.53 -0.40 -52.95
N ILE A 71 -3.81 -0.63 -52.63
CA ILE A 71 -4.66 0.30 -51.87
C ILE A 71 -4.98 -0.29 -50.49
N PRO A 72 -4.64 0.39 -49.38
CA PRO A 72 -5.27 0.18 -48.09
C PRO A 72 -6.48 1.13 -47.92
N LYS A 73 -7.55 0.64 -47.27
CA LYS A 73 -8.69 1.49 -46.86
C LYS A 73 -8.27 2.45 -45.75
N VAL A 74 -8.94 3.61 -45.69
CA VAL A 74 -8.80 4.59 -44.60
C VAL A 74 -9.97 4.46 -43.64
N ASP A 75 -9.67 4.28 -42.36
CA ASP A 75 -10.50 4.66 -41.22
C ASP A 75 -9.59 5.35 -40.20
N ALA A 76 -10.12 6.36 -39.49
CA ALA A 76 -9.30 7.33 -38.77
C ALA A 76 -9.20 7.05 -37.25
N PRO A 77 -8.00 7.16 -36.64
CA PRO A 77 -7.83 7.32 -35.21
C PRO A 77 -7.56 8.79 -34.83
N HIS A 78 -8.26 9.30 -33.82
CA HIS A 78 -8.05 10.66 -33.29
C HIS A 78 -6.76 10.75 -32.45
N LEU A 79 -6.06 11.89 -32.52
CA LEU A 79 -5.09 12.32 -31.51
C LEU A 79 -5.76 13.21 -30.44
N PRO A 80 -5.25 13.23 -29.19
CA PRO A 80 -5.95 13.79 -28.05
C PRO A 80 -5.85 15.32 -27.97
N LYS A 81 -6.81 15.93 -27.26
CA LYS A 81 -6.72 17.32 -26.79
C LYS A 81 -5.72 17.40 -25.63
N THR A 82 -4.89 18.44 -25.64
CA THR A 82 -4.28 19.02 -24.43
C THR A 82 -4.91 20.40 -24.22
N THR A 83 -5.33 20.70 -23.00
CA THR A 83 -5.88 22.00 -22.61
C THR A 83 -4.77 22.96 -22.16
N ASP A 84 -5.20 24.19 -21.86
CA ASP A 84 -4.49 25.16 -21.02
C ASP A 84 -3.24 25.80 -21.63
N ASP A 85 -3.46 26.90 -22.34
CA ASP A 85 -3.01 28.20 -21.81
C ASP A 85 -3.92 29.35 -22.30
N LYS A 86 -4.27 30.26 -21.39
CA LYS A 86 -5.04 31.50 -21.69
C LYS A 86 -4.37 32.68 -20.98
N SER A 87 -3.47 33.36 -21.68
CA SER A 87 -2.80 34.56 -21.17
C SER A 87 -3.54 35.83 -21.60
N ILE A 88 -4.02 36.58 -20.60
CA ILE A 88 -3.89 38.05 -20.41
C ILE A 88 -4.16 38.97 -21.61
N ASP A 89 -5.08 39.92 -21.40
CA ASP A 89 -5.49 41.00 -22.32
C ASP A 89 -4.46 42.16 -22.47
N GLU A 90 -4.90 43.22 -23.16
CA GLU A 90 -4.31 44.58 -23.23
C GLU A 90 -2.99 44.80 -24.00
N ALA A 91 -3.12 45.11 -25.31
CA ALA A 91 -2.58 46.35 -25.94
C ALA A 91 -2.72 46.27 -27.48
N ILE A 92 -2.99 47.33 -28.26
CA ILE A 92 -3.42 48.72 -28.01
C ILE A 92 -4.10 49.16 -29.33
N ASN A 93 -5.14 50.00 -29.28
CA ASN A 93 -5.30 51.19 -30.15
C ASN A 93 -6.65 51.88 -29.90
N GLU A 94 -6.58 53.11 -29.39
CA GLU A 94 -7.72 54.03 -29.37
C GLU A 94 -7.95 54.60 -30.77
N ALA A 95 -9.20 54.64 -31.21
CA ALA A 95 -9.65 55.49 -32.32
C ALA A 95 -11.11 55.87 -32.07
N ALA A 96 -11.28 57.05 -31.48
CA ALA A 96 -12.52 57.64 -30.96
C ALA A 96 -13.78 57.51 -31.82
N ASN A 97 -14.93 57.46 -31.11
CA ASN A 97 -16.22 58.11 -31.38
C ASN A 97 -16.94 57.88 -32.75
N ASP A 98 -18.28 57.82 -32.83
CA ASP A 98 -19.30 58.16 -31.82
C ASP A 98 -20.60 57.32 -32.01
N SER A 99 -21.60 57.62 -31.18
CA SER A 99 -23.03 57.23 -31.24
C SER A 99 -23.64 57.08 -32.67
N THR A 100 -24.67 56.27 -32.93
CA THR A 100 -25.97 56.13 -32.22
C THR A 100 -26.73 54.81 -32.50
N HIS A 101 -27.70 54.47 -31.65
CA HIS A 101 -29.05 53.88 -31.89
C HIS A 101 -29.41 53.06 -33.19
N SER A 102 -30.32 52.06 -33.17
CA SER A 102 -30.92 51.21 -32.10
C SER A 102 -31.95 50.21 -32.68
N VAL A 103 -32.01 48.98 -32.13
CA VAL A 103 -33.19 48.08 -32.07
C VAL A 103 -33.65 47.37 -33.39
N PRO A 104 -34.25 46.15 -33.35
CA PRO A 104 -34.55 45.25 -34.50
C PRO A 104 -36.10 45.18 -34.78
N PRO A 105 -36.77 44.13 -35.33
CA PRO A 105 -36.36 42.79 -35.83
C PRO A 105 -37.11 42.28 -37.11
N SER A 106 -37.16 40.93 -37.31
CA SER A 106 -38.06 40.14 -38.21
C SER A 106 -37.79 40.21 -39.74
N THR A 107 -38.06 39.18 -40.57
CA THR A 107 -38.69 37.84 -40.38
C THR A 107 -38.17 36.79 -41.40
N GLU A 108 -38.48 35.50 -41.16
CA GLU A 108 -38.93 34.41 -42.09
C GLU A 108 -38.97 34.61 -43.64
N ILE A 109 -38.95 33.59 -44.53
CA ILE A 109 -38.50 32.17 -44.57
C ILE A 109 -38.71 31.64 -46.02
N GLN A 110 -37.94 30.65 -46.52
CA GLN A 110 -38.19 29.84 -47.76
C GLN A 110 -38.29 30.60 -49.13
N LEU A 111 -38.42 29.96 -50.31
CA LEU A 111 -37.76 28.78 -50.93
C LEU A 111 -38.21 28.69 -52.42
N ALA A 112 -37.30 28.60 -53.41
CA ALA A 112 -37.68 28.34 -54.81
C ALA A 112 -36.55 27.70 -55.66
N GLN A 113 -36.95 26.98 -56.73
CA GLN A 113 -36.09 26.25 -57.70
C GLN A 113 -35.59 27.20 -58.81
N ALA A 114 -34.30 27.25 -59.15
CA ALA A 114 -33.51 26.33 -59.98
C ALA A 114 -33.69 26.51 -61.50
N ASN A 115 -32.58 26.71 -62.22
CA ASN A 115 -32.44 26.41 -63.65
C ASN A 115 -30.95 26.31 -64.04
N GLU A 116 -30.64 25.63 -65.15
CA GLU A 116 -29.27 25.23 -65.47
C GLU A 116 -28.44 26.33 -66.14
N HIS A 117 -27.60 27.02 -65.35
CA HIS A 117 -26.38 27.63 -65.86
C HIS A 117 -25.09 27.52 -64.98
N PRO A 118 -24.98 26.70 -63.90
CA PRO A 118 -23.96 26.96 -62.88
C PRO A 118 -22.57 26.40 -63.23
N LEU A 119 -22.49 25.37 -64.07
CA LEU A 119 -21.30 24.51 -64.16
C LEU A 119 -20.06 25.26 -64.73
N MET A 120 -20.21 25.99 -65.83
CA MET A 120 -19.12 26.79 -66.40
C MET A 120 -18.68 27.93 -65.48
N GLN A 121 -19.62 28.57 -64.78
CA GLN A 121 -19.33 29.66 -63.86
C GLN A 121 -18.64 29.14 -62.57
N ALA A 122 -19.06 27.98 -62.06
CA ALA A 122 -18.39 27.28 -60.96
C ALA A 122 -16.98 26.80 -61.33
N ILE A 123 -16.75 26.39 -62.59
CA ILE A 123 -15.41 26.01 -63.09
C ILE A 123 -14.47 27.23 -63.15
N GLU A 124 -14.92 28.38 -63.65
CA GLU A 124 -14.10 29.61 -63.63
C GLU A 124 -13.88 30.15 -62.21
N VAL A 125 -14.90 30.12 -61.34
CA VAL A 125 -14.74 30.49 -59.92
C VAL A 125 -13.77 29.53 -59.20
N CYS A 126 -13.81 28.22 -59.47
CA CYS A 126 -12.83 27.27 -58.96
C CYS A 126 -11.42 27.52 -59.51
N LYS A 127 -11.26 27.85 -60.81
CA LYS A 127 -9.95 28.23 -61.35
C LYS A 127 -9.41 29.50 -60.69
N GLN A 128 -10.23 30.53 -60.53
CA GLN A 128 -9.83 31.78 -59.86
C GLN A 128 -9.51 31.55 -58.37
N SER A 129 -10.29 30.73 -57.66
CA SER A 129 -10.03 30.42 -56.24
C SER A 129 -8.75 29.61 -56.08
N VAL A 130 -8.51 28.59 -56.92
CA VAL A 130 -7.26 27.81 -56.95
C VAL A 130 -6.07 28.70 -57.33
N HIS A 131 -6.19 29.55 -58.35
CA HIS A 131 -5.09 30.40 -58.80
C HIS A 131 -4.77 31.52 -57.78
N THR A 132 -5.78 32.02 -57.06
CA THR A 132 -5.61 32.96 -55.94
C THR A 132 -5.00 32.26 -54.72
N THR A 133 -5.47 31.05 -54.38
CA THR A 133 -4.94 30.23 -53.29
C THR A 133 -3.49 29.82 -53.55
N ALA A 134 -3.14 29.43 -54.77
CA ALA A 134 -1.76 29.16 -55.18
C ALA A 134 -0.87 30.41 -55.13
N LYS A 135 -1.39 31.59 -55.50
CA LYS A 135 -0.68 32.86 -55.39
C LYS A 135 -0.49 33.28 -53.93
N ALA A 136 -1.48 33.02 -53.06
CA ALA A 136 -1.39 33.23 -51.61
C ALA A 136 -0.39 32.28 -50.96
N LEU A 137 -0.43 30.98 -51.28
CA LEU A 137 0.54 29.98 -50.81
C LEU A 137 1.97 30.25 -51.32
N SER A 138 2.12 30.72 -52.56
CA SER A 138 3.43 31.16 -53.09
C SER A 138 3.94 32.41 -52.37
N THR A 139 3.07 33.39 -52.12
CA THR A 139 3.41 34.62 -51.37
C THR A 139 3.76 34.30 -49.91
N ALA A 140 2.99 33.43 -49.26
CA ALA A 140 3.26 32.93 -47.92
C ALA A 140 4.54 32.08 -47.87
N GLY A 141 4.78 31.23 -48.88
CA GLY A 141 6.01 30.46 -49.04
C GLY A 141 7.24 31.35 -49.22
N HIS A 142 7.14 32.41 -50.02
CA HIS A 142 8.19 33.42 -50.14
C HIS A 142 8.35 34.26 -48.87
N ALA A 143 7.26 34.58 -48.14
CA ALA A 143 7.32 35.28 -46.86
C ALA A 143 7.99 34.41 -45.78
N VAL A 144 7.64 33.13 -45.68
CA VAL A 144 8.24 32.15 -44.77
C VAL A 144 9.68 31.85 -45.17
N ALA A 145 10.01 31.73 -46.45
CA ALA A 145 11.40 31.57 -46.90
C ALA A 145 12.24 32.83 -46.65
N LYS A 146 11.66 34.03 -46.82
CA LYS A 146 12.32 35.31 -46.48
C LYS A 146 12.48 35.45 -44.97
N ALA A 147 11.49 35.09 -44.16
CA ALA A 147 11.56 35.05 -42.71
C ALA A 147 12.60 34.04 -42.23
N ALA A 148 12.57 32.79 -42.72
CA ALA A 148 13.57 31.77 -42.40
C ALA A 148 14.99 32.16 -42.85
N LYS A 149 15.14 32.88 -43.97
CA LYS A 149 16.44 33.43 -44.41
C LYS A 149 16.88 34.62 -43.55
N THR A 150 15.98 35.51 -43.14
CA THR A 150 16.27 36.64 -42.24
C THR A 150 16.61 36.13 -40.83
N THR A 151 15.80 35.24 -40.26
CA THR A 151 16.06 34.55 -38.99
C THR A 151 17.32 33.69 -39.09
N GLY A 152 17.57 33.04 -40.22
CA GLY A 152 18.83 32.34 -40.50
C GLY A 152 20.03 33.28 -40.51
N HIS A 153 19.92 34.47 -41.13
CA HIS A 153 20.96 35.50 -41.08
C HIS A 153 21.10 36.14 -39.70
N ALA A 154 20.00 36.31 -38.94
CA ALA A 154 20.02 36.83 -37.58
C ALA A 154 20.68 35.83 -36.62
N ILE A 155 20.33 34.54 -36.70
CA ILE A 155 20.99 33.45 -35.97
C ILE A 155 22.46 33.35 -36.40
N HIS A 156 22.79 33.43 -37.69
CA HIS A 156 24.18 33.37 -38.12
C HIS A 156 24.97 34.63 -37.70
N THR A 157 24.34 35.81 -37.69
CA THR A 157 24.95 37.06 -37.22
C THR A 157 25.13 37.03 -35.70
N ALA A 158 24.14 36.58 -34.94
CA ALA A 158 24.21 36.40 -33.49
C ALA A 158 25.22 35.31 -33.10
N ALA A 159 25.28 34.20 -33.82
CA ALA A 159 26.28 33.15 -33.64
C ALA A 159 27.69 33.62 -34.01
N THR A 160 27.84 34.45 -35.05
CA THR A 160 29.12 35.11 -35.38
C THR A 160 29.49 36.14 -34.32
N ALA A 161 28.55 36.96 -33.84
CA ALA A 161 28.79 37.94 -32.77
C ALA A 161 29.15 37.24 -31.46
N ALA A 162 28.44 36.17 -31.07
CA ALA A 162 28.77 35.34 -29.91
C ALA A 162 30.11 34.62 -30.08
N LYS A 163 30.44 34.13 -31.29
CA LYS A 163 31.75 33.53 -31.60
C LYS A 163 32.88 34.56 -31.52
N THR A 164 32.68 35.77 -32.04
CA THR A 164 33.65 36.87 -31.96
C THR A 164 33.80 37.37 -30.53
N ALA A 165 32.70 37.55 -29.79
CA ALA A 165 32.72 37.89 -28.37
C ALA A 165 33.42 36.81 -27.55
N TRP A 166 33.17 35.52 -27.83
CA TRP A 166 33.87 34.40 -27.22
C TRP A 166 35.36 34.37 -27.60
N GLN A 167 35.73 34.67 -28.85
CA GLN A 167 37.13 34.80 -29.27
C GLN A 167 37.83 35.99 -28.58
N THR A 168 37.16 37.13 -28.43
CA THR A 168 37.67 38.27 -27.65
C THR A 168 37.82 37.91 -26.17
N PHE A 169 36.78 37.34 -25.56
CA PHE A 169 36.77 36.84 -24.16
C PHE A 169 37.92 35.86 -23.91
N THR A 170 38.06 34.84 -24.75
CA THR A 170 39.12 33.83 -24.64
C THR A 170 40.52 34.38 -24.96
N ASN A 171 40.65 35.52 -25.64
CA ASN A 171 41.92 36.19 -25.90
C ASN A 171 42.34 37.23 -24.85
N PHE A 172 41.50 37.57 -23.86
CA PHE A 172 41.93 38.45 -22.76
C PHE A 172 43.14 37.86 -22.02
N LYS A 173 44.13 38.71 -21.71
CA LYS A 173 45.36 38.32 -20.99
C LYS A 173 45.10 37.65 -19.64
N ALA A 174 44.00 37.98 -18.96
CA ALA A 174 43.59 37.36 -17.69
C ALA A 174 42.93 35.97 -17.88
N ILE A 175 42.32 35.70 -19.04
CA ILE A 175 41.56 34.48 -19.32
C ILE A 175 42.43 33.44 -20.06
N GLN A 176 43.39 33.89 -20.86
CA GLN A 176 44.43 33.05 -21.48
C GLN A 176 45.15 32.08 -20.51
N PRO A 177 45.62 32.46 -19.30
CA PRO A 177 46.21 31.52 -18.35
C PRO A 177 45.20 30.49 -17.84
N ILE A 178 43.95 30.89 -17.61
CA ILE A 178 42.86 29.98 -17.19
C ILE A 178 42.58 28.94 -18.29
N ILE A 179 42.52 29.37 -19.55
CA ILE A 179 42.35 28.48 -20.70
C ILE A 179 43.55 27.55 -20.87
N LYS A 180 44.78 28.05 -20.76
CA LYS A 180 45.99 27.21 -20.85
C LYS A 180 46.07 26.20 -19.70
N PHE A 181 45.65 26.60 -18.50
CA PHE A 181 45.48 25.69 -17.36
C PHE A 181 44.46 24.60 -17.67
N PHE A 182 43.24 24.95 -18.10
CA PHE A 182 42.21 23.97 -18.44
C PHE A 182 42.56 23.11 -19.66
N GLN A 183 43.31 23.61 -20.64
CA GLN A 183 43.82 22.81 -21.77
C GLN A 183 44.88 21.79 -21.32
N LYS A 184 45.84 22.21 -20.48
CA LYS A 184 46.86 21.31 -19.89
C LYS A 184 46.19 20.28 -18.97
N ALA A 185 45.24 20.70 -18.15
CA ALA A 185 44.42 19.82 -17.33
C ALA A 185 43.52 18.90 -18.17
N HIS A 186 43.00 19.32 -19.33
CA HIS A 186 42.20 18.48 -20.22
C HIS A 186 42.99 17.29 -20.78
N GLY A 187 44.31 17.46 -20.97
CA GLY A 187 45.23 16.37 -21.30
C GLY A 187 45.31 15.30 -20.20
N LEU A 188 45.33 15.72 -18.93
CA LEU A 188 45.29 14.83 -17.75
C LEU A 188 43.88 14.23 -17.54
N TRP A 189 42.84 15.03 -17.72
CA TRP A 189 41.43 14.64 -17.63
C TRP A 189 41.03 13.56 -18.63
N LYS A 190 41.66 13.53 -19.82
CA LYS A 190 41.53 12.44 -20.80
C LYS A 190 42.26 11.15 -20.39
N LYS A 191 43.26 11.23 -19.50
CA LYS A 191 44.03 10.10 -18.95
C LYS A 191 43.49 9.57 -17.60
N ARG A 192 42.45 10.19 -17.02
CA ARG A 192 41.90 9.78 -15.72
C ARG A 192 41.41 8.33 -15.72
N MET A 193 41.56 7.66 -14.58
CA MET A 193 41.41 6.21 -14.45
C MET A 193 39.99 5.75 -14.76
N ARG A 194 39.85 4.62 -15.46
CA ARG A 194 38.58 3.89 -15.58
C ARG A 194 38.51 2.91 -14.42
N PHE A 195 37.66 3.16 -13.43
CA PHE A 195 37.50 2.24 -12.30
C PHE A 195 37.11 0.84 -12.77
N SER A 196 37.46 -0.21 -12.02
CA SER A 196 37.11 -1.59 -12.40
C SER A 196 35.62 -1.86 -12.14
N TYR A 197 35.03 -2.83 -12.83
CA TYR A 197 33.68 -3.29 -12.46
C TYR A 197 33.67 -3.87 -11.04
N ALA A 198 34.75 -4.51 -10.61
CA ALA A 198 34.93 -4.95 -9.22
C ALA A 198 34.85 -3.78 -8.21
N PHE A 199 35.39 -2.60 -8.51
CA PHE A 199 35.24 -1.42 -7.65
C PHE A 199 33.78 -0.94 -7.59
N TYR A 200 33.06 -0.93 -8.72
CA TYR A 200 31.63 -0.65 -8.71
C TYR A 200 30.84 -1.71 -7.92
N THR A 201 31.19 -2.99 -8.02
CA THR A 201 30.58 -4.07 -7.22
C THR A 201 30.84 -3.88 -5.72
N ILE A 202 32.07 -3.52 -5.32
CA ILE A 202 32.39 -3.21 -3.92
C ILE A 202 31.55 -2.03 -3.42
N VAL A 203 31.49 -0.92 -4.15
CA VAL A 203 30.68 0.25 -3.79
C VAL A 203 29.19 -0.09 -3.77
N PHE A 204 28.71 -0.88 -4.72
CA PHE A 204 27.33 -1.34 -4.79
C PHE A 204 26.97 -2.18 -3.55
N THR A 205 27.78 -3.19 -3.23
CA THR A 205 27.55 -4.06 -2.07
C THR A 205 27.66 -3.30 -0.76
N LEU A 206 28.69 -2.46 -0.57
CA LEU A 206 28.86 -1.68 0.66
C LEU A 206 27.70 -0.70 0.88
N LEU A 207 27.26 0.03 -0.16
CA LEU A 207 26.11 0.93 -0.04
C LEU A 207 24.83 0.15 0.22
N THR A 208 24.56 -0.93 -0.54
CA THR A 208 23.36 -1.76 -0.34
C THR A 208 23.30 -2.33 1.07
N SER A 209 24.42 -2.83 1.61
CA SER A 209 24.49 -3.30 3.00
C SER A 209 24.28 -2.19 4.03
N ALA A 210 24.87 -1.00 3.81
CA ALA A 210 24.70 0.15 4.70
C ALA A 210 23.25 0.66 4.72
N GLU A 211 22.60 0.73 3.56
CA GLU A 211 21.19 1.12 3.46
C GLU A 211 20.28 0.06 4.11
N VAL A 212 20.52 -1.26 3.92
CA VAL A 212 19.76 -2.30 4.67
C VAL A 212 19.89 -2.12 6.18
N ILE A 213 21.10 -1.86 6.68
CA ILE A 213 21.34 -1.60 8.12
C ILE A 213 20.61 -0.34 8.58
N PHE A 214 20.64 0.74 7.79
CA PHE A 214 19.99 2.01 8.14
C PHE A 214 18.46 1.93 8.09
N LEU A 215 17.91 1.21 7.11
CA LEU A 215 16.48 0.92 7.01
C LEU A 215 16.00 0.08 8.21
N GLN A 216 16.76 -0.94 8.60
CA GLN A 216 16.43 -1.77 9.77
C GLN A 216 16.57 -1.00 11.08
N TRP A 217 17.62 -0.18 11.22
CA TRP A 217 17.80 0.73 12.36
C TRP A 217 16.56 1.61 12.57
N GLY A 218 15.95 2.10 11.48
CA GLY A 218 14.71 2.86 11.49
C GLY A 218 13.44 2.08 11.87
N MET A 219 13.53 0.83 12.34
CA MET A 219 12.44 0.05 12.94
C MET A 219 12.54 -0.11 14.47
N TYR A 220 13.68 0.24 15.06
CA TYR A 220 13.96 0.00 16.48
C TYR A 220 14.00 1.30 17.28
N THR A 221 13.44 1.25 18.49
CA THR A 221 13.56 2.28 19.53
C THR A 221 14.49 1.79 20.65
N GLU A 222 15.13 2.70 21.37
CA GLU A 222 15.91 2.31 22.55
C GLU A 222 14.95 1.98 23.71
N PRO A 223 15.06 0.81 24.35
CA PRO A 223 14.21 0.44 25.47
C PRO A 223 14.52 1.30 26.70
N THR A 224 13.47 1.86 27.30
CA THR A 224 13.53 2.44 28.65
C THR A 224 13.47 1.34 29.69
N TYR A 225 14.26 1.49 30.76
CA TYR A 225 14.26 0.63 31.93
C TYR A 225 14.17 1.52 33.17
N ASP A 226 13.37 1.12 34.13
CA ASP A 226 13.21 1.88 35.37
C ASP A 226 14.33 1.59 36.37
N LYS A 227 14.44 2.43 37.40
CA LYS A 227 15.51 2.31 38.40
C LYS A 227 15.37 1.09 39.33
N SER A 228 14.19 0.48 39.34
CA SER A 228 13.88 -0.81 39.96
C SER A 228 14.41 -2.02 39.18
N ASP A 229 14.71 -1.85 37.89
CA ASP A 229 14.84 -2.98 36.98
C ASP A 229 16.24 -3.60 37.01
N GLU A 230 16.38 -4.71 37.74
CA GLU A 230 17.57 -5.59 37.73
C GLU A 230 17.78 -6.34 36.39
N VAL A 231 17.30 -5.78 35.27
CA VAL A 231 17.66 -6.25 33.92
C VAL A 231 19.16 -6.11 33.73
N ASP A 232 19.83 -7.23 33.44
CA ASP A 232 21.28 -7.30 33.39
C ASP A 232 21.89 -6.49 32.23
N GLN A 233 23.18 -6.14 32.35
CA GLN A 233 23.89 -5.33 31.36
C GLN A 233 23.90 -5.99 29.96
N THR A 234 23.91 -7.33 29.88
CA THR A 234 23.87 -8.09 28.62
C THR A 234 22.51 -7.95 27.95
N THR A 235 21.41 -8.10 28.68
CA THR A 235 20.05 -7.91 28.16
C THR A 235 19.83 -6.46 27.74
N LYS A 236 20.29 -5.48 28.54
CA LYS A 236 20.27 -4.05 28.17
C LYS A 236 21.05 -3.78 26.86
N ILE A 237 22.21 -4.42 26.66
CA ILE A 237 22.97 -4.32 25.41
C ILE A 237 22.26 -5.02 24.24
N LEU A 238 21.73 -6.22 24.42
CA LEU A 238 21.07 -7.01 23.37
C LEU A 238 19.77 -6.37 22.87
N ASN A 239 19.00 -5.77 23.77
CA ASN A 239 17.74 -5.12 23.45
C ASN A 239 17.90 -3.66 23.01
N SER A 240 19.07 -3.03 23.22
CA SER A 240 19.38 -1.72 22.63
C SER A 240 19.24 -1.74 21.10
N VAL A 241 19.04 -0.59 20.47
CA VAL A 241 18.96 -0.46 19.00
C VAL A 241 20.24 -1.03 18.35
N ALA A 242 21.40 -0.77 18.94
CA ALA A 242 22.67 -1.33 18.47
C ALA A 242 22.71 -2.86 18.59
N GLY A 243 22.16 -3.43 19.67
CA GLY A 243 22.01 -4.87 19.87
C GLY A 243 21.05 -5.51 18.87
N GLN A 244 19.87 -4.93 18.68
CA GLN A 244 18.86 -5.42 17.73
C GLN A 244 19.36 -5.37 16.28
N VAL A 245 20.01 -4.28 15.85
CA VAL A 245 20.67 -4.20 14.53
C VAL A 245 21.78 -5.24 14.40
N THR A 246 22.62 -5.41 15.44
CA THR A 246 23.69 -6.42 15.44
C THR A 246 23.11 -7.83 15.33
N LYS A 247 22.00 -8.13 16.02
CA LYS A 247 21.28 -9.40 15.90
C LYS A 247 20.71 -9.59 14.49
N PHE A 248 20.05 -8.58 13.92
CA PHE A 248 19.48 -8.65 12.58
C PHE A 248 20.52 -8.97 11.48
N VAL A 249 21.75 -8.47 11.62
CA VAL A 249 22.86 -8.81 10.72
C VAL A 249 23.50 -10.15 11.05
N SER A 250 23.70 -10.47 12.34
CA SER A 250 24.45 -11.65 12.77
C SER A 250 23.66 -12.97 12.79
N GLN A 251 22.32 -12.91 12.84
CA GLN A 251 21.42 -14.07 12.80
C GLN A 251 21.61 -14.96 11.55
N ILE A 252 22.22 -14.44 10.47
CA ILE A 252 22.59 -15.25 9.29
C ILE A 252 23.65 -16.31 9.59
N TRP A 253 24.55 -16.04 10.55
CA TRP A 253 25.53 -17.02 11.03
C TRP A 253 25.04 -17.73 12.29
N LEU A 254 24.41 -17.00 13.22
CA LEU A 254 24.02 -17.51 14.54
C LEU A 254 22.73 -18.34 14.53
N GLU A 255 21.72 -17.93 13.77
CA GLU A 255 20.36 -18.52 13.79
C GLU A 255 19.95 -19.12 12.43
N GLN A 256 20.84 -19.09 11.43
CA GLN A 256 20.57 -19.47 10.04
C GLN A 256 19.37 -18.71 9.43
N LYS A 257 19.27 -17.41 9.78
CA LYS A 257 18.18 -16.48 9.42
C LYS A 257 18.69 -15.43 8.43
N TYR A 258 18.15 -15.41 7.21
CA TYR A 258 18.74 -14.68 6.08
C TYR A 258 18.01 -13.36 5.72
N GLN A 259 17.21 -12.78 6.62
CA GLN A 259 16.41 -11.56 6.36
C GLN A 259 17.28 -10.36 5.96
N PHE A 260 18.49 -10.21 6.51
CA PHE A 260 19.46 -9.21 6.04
C PHE A 260 19.78 -9.38 4.53
N LEU A 261 20.03 -10.61 4.09
CA LEU A 261 20.30 -10.93 2.68
C LEU A 261 19.04 -10.75 1.81
N LEU A 262 17.84 -11.03 2.35
CA LEU A 262 16.58 -10.81 1.65
C LEU A 262 16.34 -9.32 1.35
N ASN A 263 16.52 -8.45 2.34
CA ASN A 263 16.41 -6.99 2.14
C ASN A 263 17.51 -6.47 1.21
N PHE A 264 18.73 -7.02 1.29
CA PHE A 264 19.82 -6.71 0.36
C PHE A 264 19.45 -7.05 -1.09
N ILE A 265 18.79 -8.19 -1.33
CA ILE A 265 18.26 -8.54 -2.66
C ILE A 265 17.16 -7.54 -3.06
N GLY A 266 16.21 -7.27 -2.17
CA GLY A 266 15.07 -6.37 -2.40
C GLY A 266 15.49 -4.96 -2.85
N ILE A 267 16.33 -4.27 -2.09
CA ILE A 267 16.78 -2.90 -2.47
C ILE A 267 17.93 -2.94 -3.50
N GLY A 268 18.73 -4.01 -3.52
CA GLY A 268 19.76 -4.23 -4.53
C GLY A 268 19.17 -4.32 -5.95
N LEU A 269 18.00 -4.93 -6.12
CA LEU A 269 17.29 -4.95 -7.41
C LEU A 269 16.84 -3.54 -7.84
N ILE A 270 16.42 -2.68 -6.91
CA ILE A 270 16.10 -1.26 -7.19
C ILE A 270 17.35 -0.52 -7.69
N TYR A 271 18.46 -0.63 -6.94
CA TYR A 271 19.73 0.02 -7.31
C TYR A 271 20.26 -0.48 -8.66
N LEU A 272 20.15 -1.79 -8.92
CA LEU A 272 20.58 -2.42 -10.18
C LEU A 272 19.77 -1.88 -11.38
N ALA A 273 18.45 -1.74 -11.23
CA ALA A 273 17.60 -1.12 -12.25
C ALA A 273 17.99 0.35 -12.49
N LEU A 274 18.21 1.15 -11.43
CA LEU A 274 18.68 2.53 -11.57
C LEU A 274 20.01 2.63 -12.32
N VAL A 275 20.99 1.76 -12.01
CA VAL A 275 22.30 1.73 -12.66
C VAL A 275 22.18 1.44 -14.17
N PHE A 276 21.34 0.49 -14.58
CA PHE A 276 21.18 0.13 -16.00
C PHE A 276 20.33 1.14 -16.80
N VAL A 277 19.22 1.62 -16.22
CA VAL A 277 18.33 2.60 -16.87
C VAL A 277 19.07 3.92 -17.13
N LEU A 278 19.67 4.49 -16.09
CA LEU A 278 20.45 5.74 -16.17
C LEU A 278 21.79 5.54 -16.90
N ASN A 279 22.31 4.31 -16.91
CA ASN A 279 23.60 3.93 -17.49
C ASN A 279 24.78 4.76 -16.95
N ARG A 280 24.68 5.21 -15.70
CA ARG A 280 25.53 6.21 -15.05
C ARG A 280 25.73 5.83 -13.57
N PHE A 281 26.66 4.92 -13.29
CA PHE A 281 26.84 4.31 -11.95
C PHE A 281 26.78 5.34 -10.80
N TRP A 282 27.65 6.34 -10.79
CA TRP A 282 27.70 7.36 -9.73
C TRP A 282 26.44 8.23 -9.61
N ILE A 283 25.70 8.46 -10.70
CA ILE A 283 24.44 9.22 -10.65
C ILE A 283 23.33 8.33 -10.06
N ALA A 284 23.27 7.06 -10.46
CA ALA A 284 22.39 6.08 -9.82
C ALA A 284 22.73 5.86 -8.34
N THR A 285 24.02 5.93 -7.98
CA THR A 285 24.51 5.83 -6.59
C THR A 285 24.00 6.97 -5.72
N VAL A 286 24.09 8.23 -6.20
CA VAL A 286 23.52 9.39 -5.49
C VAL A 286 22.01 9.28 -5.38
N ILE A 287 21.32 8.96 -6.48
CA ILE A 287 19.84 8.87 -6.48
C ILE A 287 19.35 7.75 -5.56
N PHE A 288 20.02 6.58 -5.56
CA PHE A 288 19.69 5.46 -4.70
C PHE A 288 19.93 5.81 -3.23
N GLY A 289 21.13 6.26 -2.85
CA GLY A 289 21.44 6.59 -1.46
C GLY A 289 20.59 7.74 -0.92
N ALA A 290 20.34 8.79 -1.73
CA ALA A 290 19.43 9.87 -1.35
C ALA A 290 17.99 9.37 -1.13
N ALA A 291 17.50 8.45 -1.96
CA ALA A 291 16.16 7.87 -1.80
C ALA A 291 16.07 6.92 -0.59
N MET A 292 17.06 6.06 -0.38
CA MET A 292 17.09 5.11 0.75
C MET A 292 17.32 5.81 2.08
N THR A 293 18.24 6.78 2.16
CA THR A 293 18.41 7.59 3.37
C THR A 293 17.16 8.44 3.66
N ALA A 294 16.54 9.06 2.65
CA ALA A 294 15.29 9.82 2.86
C ALA A 294 14.14 8.92 3.34
N TYR A 295 14.01 7.71 2.76
CA TYR A 295 13.07 6.70 3.24
C TYR A 295 13.40 6.29 4.68
N GLY A 296 14.65 5.96 5.01
CA GLY A 296 15.05 5.49 6.34
C GLY A 296 14.81 6.50 7.45
N VAL A 297 15.11 7.78 7.21
CA VAL A 297 14.78 8.88 8.14
C VAL A 297 13.27 9.02 8.30
N ALA A 298 12.52 9.08 7.20
CA ALA A 298 11.07 9.21 7.25
C ALA A 298 10.39 7.98 7.86
N ASN A 299 10.96 6.78 7.70
CA ASN A 299 10.50 5.53 8.29
C ASN A 299 10.77 5.49 9.79
N SER A 300 11.96 5.92 10.24
CA SER A 300 12.27 6.07 11.67
C SER A 300 11.29 7.02 12.36
N ILE A 301 11.06 8.20 11.76
CA ILE A 301 10.11 9.20 12.28
C ILE A 301 8.66 8.68 12.23
N LYS A 302 8.22 8.04 11.14
CA LYS A 302 6.86 7.49 11.03
C LYS A 302 6.64 6.36 12.04
N THR A 303 7.58 5.43 12.14
CA THR A 303 7.56 4.30 13.08
C THR A 303 7.44 4.81 14.52
N GLY A 304 8.34 5.69 14.96
CA GLY A 304 8.32 6.23 16.33
C GLY A 304 7.11 7.10 16.68
N LEU A 305 6.33 7.54 15.68
CA LEU A 305 5.09 8.32 15.88
C LEU A 305 3.80 7.51 15.73
N ARG A 306 3.83 6.30 15.13
CA ARG A 306 2.62 5.60 14.68
C ARG A 306 2.66 4.08 14.80
N ASN A 307 3.79 3.48 15.19
CA ASN A 307 4.03 2.04 15.11
C ASN A 307 3.62 1.47 13.73
N GLU A 308 4.02 2.17 12.66
CA GLU A 308 3.73 1.79 11.27
C GLU A 308 4.90 2.23 10.36
N PRO A 309 5.53 1.32 9.59
CA PRO A 309 6.59 1.66 8.64
C PRO A 309 6.01 2.44 7.45
N ILE A 310 6.87 2.95 6.56
CA ILE A 310 6.38 3.50 5.28
C ILE A 310 5.77 2.36 4.45
N LEU A 311 4.56 2.59 3.95
CA LEU A 311 3.79 1.66 3.13
C LEU A 311 3.64 2.21 1.70
N PRO A 312 3.36 1.37 0.68
CA PRO A 312 3.11 1.85 -0.68
C PRO A 312 1.93 2.83 -0.80
N SER A 313 0.98 2.78 0.13
CA SER A 313 -0.13 3.73 0.27
C SER A 313 0.34 5.16 0.59
N ASP A 314 1.42 5.34 1.35
CA ASP A 314 1.95 6.67 1.73
C ASP A 314 2.44 7.47 0.52
N LEU A 315 2.90 6.79 -0.54
CA LEU A 315 3.29 7.47 -1.78
C LEU A 315 2.14 8.25 -2.43
N SER A 316 0.88 7.83 -2.20
CA SER A 316 -0.30 8.58 -2.66
C SER A 316 -0.47 9.92 -1.95
N PHE A 317 -0.05 10.05 -0.69
CA PHE A 317 -0.06 11.31 0.04
C PHE A 317 0.90 12.33 -0.57
N VAL A 318 2.05 11.87 -1.05
CA VAL A 318 3.06 12.69 -1.74
C VAL A 318 2.59 13.08 -3.15
N SER A 319 2.01 12.15 -3.92
CA SER A 319 1.54 12.44 -5.29
C SER A 319 0.35 13.39 -5.33
N ASN A 320 -0.47 13.42 -4.28
CA ASN A 320 -1.70 14.22 -4.23
C ASN A 320 -1.48 15.66 -3.72
N GLY A 321 -0.24 16.19 -3.79
CA GLY A 321 0.08 17.59 -3.53
C GLY A 321 0.31 17.98 -2.07
N ASN A 322 -0.06 17.14 -1.09
CA ASN A 322 0.10 17.44 0.34
C ASN A 322 1.55 17.44 0.84
N GLY A 323 2.52 17.08 -0.01
CA GLY A 323 3.94 16.99 0.35
C GLY A 323 4.58 18.27 0.90
N GLY A 324 4.02 19.45 0.59
CA GLY A 324 4.55 20.75 1.05
C GLY A 324 4.59 20.94 2.57
N ASN A 325 3.71 20.26 3.32
CA ASN A 325 3.65 20.33 4.79
C ASN A 325 4.35 19.16 5.50
N LEU A 326 5.06 18.27 4.79
CA LEU A 326 5.71 17.11 5.44
C LEU A 326 6.72 17.51 6.52
N LEU A 327 7.39 18.66 6.39
CA LEU A 327 8.35 19.17 7.39
C LEU A 327 7.69 19.70 8.67
N SER A 328 6.44 20.18 8.62
CA SER A 328 5.74 20.66 9.83
C SER A 328 5.16 19.53 10.70
N PHE A 329 5.12 18.30 10.17
CA PHE A 329 4.77 17.10 10.94
C PHE A 329 5.99 16.42 11.60
N ILE A 330 7.21 16.95 11.42
CA ILE A 330 8.42 16.41 12.06
C ILE A 330 8.55 17.00 13.47
N PRO A 331 8.61 16.18 14.53
CA PRO A 331 8.82 16.64 15.90
C PRO A 331 10.14 17.41 16.06
N LYS A 332 10.20 18.34 17.01
CA LYS A 332 11.36 19.24 17.17
C LYS A 332 12.63 18.49 17.58
N ASP A 333 12.48 17.45 18.40
CA ASP A 333 13.50 16.47 18.77
C ASP A 333 14.08 15.73 17.54
N GLN A 334 13.23 15.33 16.58
CA GLN A 334 13.67 14.65 15.35
C GLN A 334 14.41 15.55 14.36
N GLN A 335 14.42 16.88 14.54
CA GLN A 335 15.17 17.78 13.64
C GLN A 335 16.68 17.52 13.68
N ALA A 336 17.22 17.01 14.79
CA ALA A 336 18.63 16.63 14.87
C ALA A 336 18.97 15.48 13.89
N LEU A 337 18.11 14.45 13.83
CA LEU A 337 18.24 13.33 12.90
C LEU A 337 18.16 13.79 11.44
N VAL A 338 17.17 14.64 11.11
CA VAL A 338 16.97 15.19 9.76
C VAL A 338 18.17 16.03 9.31
N ASN A 339 18.66 16.94 10.15
CA ASN A 339 19.83 17.77 9.85
C ASN A 339 21.12 16.95 9.72
N GLY A 340 21.28 15.91 10.54
CA GLY A 340 22.37 14.93 10.43
C GLY A 340 22.34 14.20 9.08
N ALA A 341 21.19 13.66 8.70
CA ALA A 341 21.00 12.96 7.43
C ALA A 341 21.23 13.88 6.20
N ILE A 342 20.73 15.12 6.23
CA ILE A 342 21.01 16.12 5.19
C ILE A 342 22.53 16.37 5.07
N THR A 343 23.22 16.50 6.20
CA THR A 343 24.68 16.70 6.24
C THR A 343 25.43 15.51 5.63
N VAL A 344 25.05 14.27 6.01
CA VAL A 344 25.60 13.04 5.44
C VAL A 344 25.34 12.97 3.93
N LEU A 345 24.12 13.28 3.47
CA LEU A 345 23.76 13.27 2.05
C LEU A 345 24.50 14.31 1.22
N ILE A 346 24.82 15.48 1.78
CA ILE A 346 25.68 16.48 1.13
C ILE A 346 27.09 15.90 0.93
N TRP A 347 27.71 15.36 1.98
CA TRP A 347 29.06 14.78 1.88
C TRP A 347 29.11 13.56 0.95
N PHE A 348 28.11 12.66 1.02
CA PHE A 348 27.96 11.52 0.13
C PHE A 348 27.78 11.95 -1.34
N SER A 349 26.96 12.97 -1.59
CA SER A 349 26.76 13.54 -2.94
C SER A 349 28.05 14.18 -3.47
N CYS A 350 28.79 14.91 -2.64
CA CYS A 350 30.10 15.47 -2.99
C CYS A 350 31.13 14.37 -3.28
N ALA A 351 31.16 13.29 -2.50
CA ALA A 351 32.05 12.15 -2.73
C ALA A 351 31.71 11.41 -4.04
N CYS A 352 30.43 11.15 -4.31
CA CYS A 352 30.00 10.55 -5.56
C CYS A 352 30.21 11.46 -6.77
N LEU A 353 30.08 12.79 -6.61
CA LEU A 353 30.40 13.76 -7.66
C LEU A 353 31.90 13.80 -7.95
N LEU A 354 32.75 13.75 -6.93
CA LEU A 354 34.21 13.63 -7.06
C LEU A 354 34.56 12.33 -7.80
N LEU A 355 33.97 11.20 -7.42
CA LEU A 355 34.21 9.90 -8.06
C LEU A 355 33.69 9.88 -9.51
N PHE A 356 32.53 10.48 -9.80
CA PHE A 356 32.02 10.69 -11.16
C PHE A 356 32.96 11.54 -12.03
N VAL A 357 33.55 12.58 -11.44
CA VAL A 357 34.55 13.44 -12.08
C VAL A 357 35.84 12.67 -12.39
N LEU A 358 36.35 11.91 -11.41
CA LEU A 358 37.57 11.10 -11.54
C LEU A 358 37.39 9.93 -12.52
N ASP A 359 36.19 9.38 -12.65
CA ASP A 359 35.93 8.18 -13.45
C ASP A 359 35.99 8.42 -14.97
N GLY A 360 36.92 7.72 -15.61
CA GLY A 360 37.12 7.71 -17.06
C GLY A 360 35.99 7.07 -17.87
N ARG A 361 35.15 6.18 -17.30
CA ARG A 361 34.18 5.38 -18.07
C ARG A 361 32.98 6.17 -18.59
N ARG A 362 32.44 7.09 -17.78
CA ARG A 362 31.21 7.88 -18.00
C ARG A 362 29.91 7.04 -18.14
N CYS A 363 29.85 6.09 -19.06
CA CYS A 363 28.73 5.14 -19.19
C CYS A 363 29.10 3.82 -18.51
N PHE A 364 28.13 3.14 -17.89
CA PHE A 364 28.34 1.82 -17.30
C PHE A 364 28.45 0.75 -18.41
N ILE A 365 27.45 0.67 -19.29
CA ILE A 365 27.48 -0.02 -20.58
C ILE A 365 27.79 1.02 -21.68
N HIS A 366 28.72 0.70 -22.57
CA HIS A 366 29.07 1.57 -23.70
C HIS A 366 27.95 1.60 -24.75
N CYS A 367 27.37 2.77 -25.04
CA CYS A 367 26.37 2.95 -26.11
C CYS A 367 26.55 4.28 -26.84
N SER A 368 26.15 4.37 -28.11
CA SER A 368 26.24 5.60 -28.94
C SER A 368 24.86 6.12 -29.28
N TRP A 369 24.34 7.07 -28.48
CA TRP A 369 22.95 7.54 -28.62
C TRP A 369 22.71 8.40 -29.87
N LYS A 370 23.75 9.03 -30.44
CA LYS A 370 23.65 9.82 -31.68
C LYS A 370 23.69 8.97 -32.95
N HIS A 371 24.35 7.81 -32.91
CA HIS A 371 24.55 6.94 -34.08
C HIS A 371 24.53 5.46 -33.66
N PRO A 372 23.40 4.94 -33.13
CA PRO A 372 23.34 3.59 -32.55
C PRO A 372 23.65 2.49 -33.59
N SER A 373 23.22 2.66 -34.83
CA SER A 373 23.41 1.71 -35.94
C SER A 373 24.73 1.83 -36.70
N SER A 374 25.59 2.81 -36.39
CA SER A 374 26.75 3.17 -37.24
C SER A 374 27.88 2.14 -37.34
N ASN A 375 27.95 1.18 -36.42
CA ASN A 375 28.97 0.13 -36.39
C ASN A 375 28.48 -0.99 -35.45
N ALA A 376 28.86 -2.25 -35.70
CA ALA A 376 28.55 -3.39 -34.83
C ALA A 376 28.82 -3.12 -33.33
N LYS A 377 29.92 -2.42 -33.00
CA LYS A 377 30.22 -2.04 -31.60
C LYS A 377 29.17 -1.10 -30.97
N ASN A 378 28.61 -0.18 -31.76
CA ASN A 378 27.57 0.74 -31.31
C ASN A 378 26.20 0.03 -31.24
N ILE A 379 25.94 -0.90 -32.15
CA ILE A 379 24.74 -1.75 -32.17
C ILE A 379 24.73 -2.63 -30.92
N ILE A 380 25.75 -3.49 -30.76
CA ILE A 380 25.90 -4.39 -29.60
C ILE A 380 25.80 -3.60 -28.30
N GLY A 381 26.56 -2.52 -28.16
CA GLY A 381 26.56 -1.70 -26.94
C GLY A 381 25.21 -1.04 -26.61
N THR A 382 24.44 -0.64 -27.63
CA THR A 382 23.12 -0.04 -27.43
C THR A 382 22.06 -1.11 -27.13
N SER A 383 22.08 -2.23 -27.84
CA SER A 383 21.20 -3.37 -27.60
C SER A 383 21.46 -4.02 -26.23
N SER A 384 22.71 -4.20 -25.82
CA SER A 384 23.06 -4.70 -24.48
C SER A 384 22.60 -3.75 -23.37
N ARG A 385 22.66 -2.42 -23.58
CA ARG A 385 22.07 -1.45 -22.63
C ARG A 385 20.55 -1.61 -22.55
N ALA A 386 19.87 -1.64 -23.69
CA ALA A 386 18.41 -1.77 -23.73
C ALA A 386 17.96 -3.08 -23.06
N LEU A 387 18.61 -4.19 -23.39
CA LEU A 387 18.37 -5.50 -22.78
C LEU A 387 18.64 -5.48 -21.27
N ALA A 388 19.75 -4.91 -20.80
CA ALA A 388 20.04 -4.85 -19.37
C ALA A 388 19.04 -3.98 -18.59
N ALA A 389 18.58 -2.86 -19.17
CA ALA A 389 17.54 -2.02 -18.57
C ALA A 389 16.19 -2.75 -18.52
N ILE A 390 15.79 -3.43 -19.61
CA ILE A 390 14.54 -4.20 -19.65
C ILE A 390 14.61 -5.38 -18.67
N LEU A 391 15.68 -6.17 -18.67
CA LEU A 391 15.83 -7.34 -17.79
C LEU A 391 15.90 -6.95 -16.31
N SER A 392 16.54 -5.84 -15.95
CA SER A 392 16.57 -5.40 -14.54
C SER A 392 15.23 -4.84 -14.07
N ILE A 393 14.49 -4.11 -14.91
CA ILE A 393 13.11 -3.72 -14.61
C ILE A 393 12.22 -4.97 -14.50
N VAL A 394 12.27 -5.90 -15.46
CA VAL A 394 11.46 -7.12 -15.44
C VAL A 394 11.79 -8.01 -14.24
N LEU A 395 13.07 -8.11 -13.84
CA LEU A 395 13.47 -8.86 -12.66
C LEU A 395 12.97 -8.22 -11.36
N LEU A 396 13.14 -6.89 -11.21
CA LEU A 396 12.61 -6.14 -10.06
C LEU A 396 11.08 -6.26 -9.96
N VAL A 397 10.37 -6.01 -11.06
CA VAL A 397 8.90 -6.09 -11.14
C VAL A 397 8.40 -7.51 -10.91
N SER A 398 9.07 -8.52 -11.46
CA SER A 398 8.73 -9.93 -11.22
C SER A 398 9.00 -10.33 -9.77
N TYR A 399 10.09 -9.84 -9.17
CA TYR A 399 10.41 -10.10 -7.76
C TYR A 399 9.32 -9.52 -6.86
N THR A 400 9.01 -8.22 -6.98
CA THR A 400 8.01 -7.57 -6.12
C THR A 400 6.59 -8.09 -6.33
N TRP A 401 6.14 -8.33 -7.58
CA TRP A 401 4.79 -8.86 -7.84
C TRP A 401 4.59 -10.34 -7.53
N ASN A 402 5.65 -11.09 -7.20
CA ASN A 402 5.54 -12.47 -6.72
C ASN A 402 5.96 -12.63 -5.25
N LEU A 403 6.42 -11.56 -4.57
CA LEU A 403 6.99 -11.63 -3.22
C LEU A 403 5.95 -11.99 -2.14
N ASN A 404 4.67 -11.67 -2.38
CA ASN A 404 3.56 -12.00 -1.51
C ASN A 404 2.74 -13.21 -1.98
N ILE A 405 3.02 -13.80 -3.16
CA ILE A 405 2.21 -14.88 -3.73
C ILE A 405 2.75 -16.25 -3.29
N PRO A 406 2.02 -17.02 -2.45
CA PRO A 406 2.51 -18.31 -1.97
C PRO A 406 2.84 -19.28 -3.12
N GLY A 407 3.99 -19.94 -3.04
CA GLY A 407 4.48 -20.86 -4.08
C GLY A 407 5.04 -20.19 -5.35
N ALA A 408 4.94 -18.86 -5.49
CA ALA A 408 5.64 -18.15 -6.57
C ALA A 408 7.15 -18.04 -6.30
N TRP A 409 7.93 -17.74 -7.34
CA TRP A 409 9.39 -17.91 -7.27
C TRP A 409 10.09 -17.00 -6.24
N SER A 410 9.67 -15.73 -6.12
CA SER A 410 10.29 -14.80 -5.18
C SER A 410 9.75 -14.95 -3.75
N TYR A 411 8.47 -15.31 -3.57
CA TYR A 411 7.97 -15.78 -2.27
C TYR A 411 8.75 -17.00 -1.78
N THR A 412 8.92 -18.02 -2.63
CA THR A 412 9.67 -19.25 -2.27
C THR A 412 11.14 -18.95 -1.95
N LEU A 413 11.78 -18.05 -2.71
CA LEU A 413 13.11 -17.54 -2.39
C LEU A 413 13.12 -16.81 -1.03
N ALA A 414 12.13 -15.96 -0.77
CA ALA A 414 12.02 -15.19 0.46
C ALA A 414 11.81 -16.09 1.68
N THR A 415 10.89 -17.05 1.63
CA THR A 415 10.65 -18.00 2.74
C THR A 415 11.85 -18.90 3.01
N ASN A 416 12.56 -19.32 1.96
CA ASN A 416 13.83 -20.04 2.11
C ASN A 416 14.95 -19.17 2.71
N LEU A 417 14.84 -17.84 2.61
CA LEU A 417 15.70 -16.86 3.28
C LEU A 417 15.13 -16.39 4.63
N GLY A 418 14.09 -17.05 5.16
CA GLY A 418 13.51 -16.79 6.48
C GLY A 418 12.38 -15.75 6.51
N TYR A 419 11.86 -15.31 5.38
CA TYR A 419 10.63 -14.50 5.34
C TYR A 419 9.48 -15.26 6.00
N LYS A 420 8.89 -14.66 7.02
CA LYS A 420 7.68 -15.13 7.68
C LYS A 420 6.72 -13.96 7.73
N PRO A 421 5.94 -13.70 6.66
CA PRO A 421 5.08 -12.53 6.60
C PRO A 421 4.22 -12.46 7.86
N VAL A 422 4.19 -11.29 8.50
CA VAL A 422 3.26 -10.99 9.58
C VAL A 422 2.07 -10.27 8.94
N PRO A 423 0.99 -11.00 8.57
CA PRO A 423 -0.31 -10.38 8.39
C PRO A 423 -0.77 -9.74 9.71
N TRP A 424 -1.93 -9.07 9.76
CA TRP A 424 -2.46 -8.33 10.94
C TRP A 424 -1.59 -7.16 11.48
N ASN A 425 -0.26 -7.21 11.42
CA ASN A 425 0.66 -6.20 11.97
C ASN A 425 1.85 -5.87 11.04
N THR A 426 1.73 -4.78 10.27
CA THR A 426 2.80 -4.32 9.35
C THR A 426 4.06 -3.79 10.05
N TYR A 427 4.00 -3.40 11.32
CA TYR A 427 5.19 -2.97 12.07
C TYR A 427 6.02 -4.16 12.51
N GLU A 428 5.39 -5.20 13.05
CA GLU A 428 6.06 -6.46 13.38
C GLU A 428 6.58 -7.16 12.11
N ASP A 429 5.87 -7.09 10.97
CA ASP A 429 6.39 -7.56 9.68
C ASP A 429 7.70 -6.83 9.31
N ALA A 430 7.72 -5.50 9.40
CA ALA A 430 8.90 -4.71 9.07
C ALA A 430 10.03 -4.85 10.12
N GLN A 431 9.71 -5.09 11.39
CA GLN A 431 10.70 -5.31 12.44
C GLN A 431 11.35 -6.71 12.33
N SER A 432 10.59 -7.74 11.91
CA SER A 432 11.05 -9.13 11.82
C SER A 432 11.61 -9.50 10.44
N ASN A 433 10.95 -9.09 9.36
CA ASN A 433 11.32 -9.38 7.96
C ASN A 433 12.09 -8.24 7.27
N GLY A 434 12.05 -7.02 7.83
CA GLY A 434 12.72 -5.83 7.33
C GLY A 434 11.85 -4.95 6.44
N PRO A 435 11.88 -3.60 6.62
CA PRO A 435 10.88 -2.70 6.05
C PRO A 435 10.90 -2.63 4.52
N ALA A 436 12.03 -2.91 3.87
CA ALA A 436 12.09 -2.96 2.43
C ALA A 436 11.36 -4.20 1.87
N THR A 437 11.44 -5.33 2.57
CA THR A 437 10.71 -6.56 2.22
C THR A 437 9.20 -6.35 2.42
N THR A 438 8.80 -5.79 3.57
CA THR A 438 7.41 -5.38 3.86
C THR A 438 6.86 -4.41 2.84
N PHE A 439 7.56 -3.31 2.55
CA PHE A 439 7.13 -2.34 1.54
C PHE A 439 6.92 -3.04 0.19
N GLN A 440 7.86 -3.89 -0.24
CA GLN A 440 7.79 -4.59 -1.51
C GLN A 440 6.68 -5.64 -1.58
N SER A 441 6.37 -6.34 -0.50
CA SER A 441 5.27 -7.33 -0.44
C SER A 441 3.89 -6.66 -0.51
N LEU A 442 3.80 -5.37 -0.17
CA LEU A 442 2.57 -4.58 -0.21
C LEU A 442 2.34 -3.83 -1.54
N VAL A 443 3.32 -3.78 -2.47
CA VAL A 443 3.23 -2.98 -3.72
C VAL A 443 2.05 -3.36 -4.63
N ARG A 444 1.62 -4.62 -4.60
CA ARG A 444 0.41 -5.09 -5.28
C ARG A 444 -0.17 -6.26 -4.50
N VAL A 445 -1.36 -6.06 -3.98
CA VAL A 445 -2.08 -7.08 -3.21
C VAL A 445 -3.27 -7.56 -4.03
N LYS A 446 -3.36 -8.86 -4.30
CA LYS A 446 -4.51 -9.44 -4.98
C LYS A 446 -5.62 -9.65 -3.95
N ALA A 447 -6.45 -8.62 -3.73
CA ALA A 447 -7.50 -8.64 -2.71
C ALA A 447 -8.35 -9.92 -2.72
N MET A 448 -8.73 -10.42 -3.90
CA MET A 448 -9.54 -11.62 -4.02
C MET A 448 -9.30 -12.33 -5.36
N ASP A 449 -9.45 -13.65 -5.37
CA ASP A 449 -9.54 -14.46 -6.59
C ASP A 449 -10.93 -14.37 -7.21
N LYS A 450 -11.01 -14.21 -8.53
CA LYS A 450 -12.30 -14.19 -9.25
C LYS A 450 -13.03 -15.54 -9.02
N PRO A 451 -14.22 -15.55 -8.41
CA PRO A 451 -14.99 -16.79 -8.25
C PRO A 451 -15.46 -17.36 -9.59
N SER A 452 -15.67 -18.67 -9.61
CA SER A 452 -16.37 -19.37 -10.69
C SER A 452 -17.74 -18.73 -10.95
N GLY A 453 -18.14 -18.63 -12.22
CA GLY A 453 -19.44 -18.06 -12.59
C GLY A 453 -19.55 -16.53 -12.54
N TYR A 454 -18.64 -15.79 -11.90
CA TYR A 454 -18.77 -14.33 -11.77
C TYR A 454 -18.90 -13.62 -13.14
N SER A 455 -20.09 -13.05 -13.35
CA SER A 455 -20.59 -12.39 -14.57
C SER A 455 -21.72 -11.41 -14.22
N LYS A 456 -22.06 -10.46 -15.11
CA LYS A 456 -23.17 -9.51 -14.89
C LYS A 456 -24.50 -10.23 -14.67
N LYS A 457 -24.83 -11.21 -15.52
CA LYS A 457 -26.04 -12.05 -15.42
C LYS A 457 -26.18 -12.72 -14.05
N THR A 458 -25.09 -13.27 -13.53
CA THR A 458 -25.09 -13.92 -12.20
C THR A 458 -25.31 -12.91 -11.07
N MET A 459 -24.83 -11.67 -11.19
CA MET A 459 -25.10 -10.62 -10.19
C MET A 459 -26.55 -10.13 -10.27
N GLU A 460 -27.14 -10.07 -11.48
CA GLU A 460 -28.56 -9.77 -11.69
C GLU A 460 -29.46 -10.87 -11.08
N GLU A 461 -29.08 -12.15 -11.23
CA GLU A 461 -29.75 -13.30 -10.61
C GLU A 461 -29.66 -13.29 -9.08
N ILE A 462 -28.49 -12.99 -8.52
CA ILE A 462 -28.29 -12.81 -7.07
C ILE A 462 -29.09 -11.62 -6.54
N ALA A 463 -29.08 -10.48 -7.23
CA ALA A 463 -29.86 -9.31 -6.85
C ALA A 463 -31.36 -9.64 -6.80
N ALA A 464 -31.90 -10.29 -7.83
CA ALA A 464 -33.31 -10.71 -7.85
C ALA A 464 -33.65 -11.68 -6.70
N ARG A 465 -32.76 -12.63 -6.39
CA ARG A 465 -32.92 -13.62 -5.29
C ARG A 465 -33.08 -12.93 -3.93
N TYR A 466 -32.08 -12.16 -3.50
CA TYR A 466 -32.09 -11.56 -2.15
C TYR A 466 -33.05 -10.38 -2.02
N THR A 467 -33.64 -9.93 -3.13
CA THR A 467 -34.72 -8.93 -3.11
C THR A 467 -36.07 -9.56 -2.86
N LYS A 468 -36.34 -10.73 -3.46
CA LYS A 468 -37.50 -11.54 -3.08
C LYS A 468 -37.43 -11.88 -1.59
N GLU A 469 -36.23 -12.19 -1.09
CA GLU A 469 -36.02 -12.53 0.32
C GLU A 469 -36.09 -11.29 1.24
N ALA A 470 -35.44 -10.17 0.89
CA ALA A 470 -35.61 -8.90 1.62
C ALA A 470 -37.09 -8.50 1.70
N ASN A 471 -37.85 -8.60 0.60
CA ASN A 471 -39.28 -8.33 0.61
C ASN A 471 -40.06 -9.31 1.52
N LYS A 472 -39.71 -10.61 1.54
CA LYS A 472 -40.29 -11.60 2.47
C LYS A 472 -40.03 -11.24 3.93
N ILE A 473 -38.78 -10.96 4.29
CA ILE A 473 -38.40 -10.48 5.65
C ILE A 473 -39.16 -9.19 5.97
N ASN A 474 -39.22 -8.23 5.04
CA ASN A 474 -39.83 -6.92 5.24
C ASN A 474 -41.37 -6.95 5.33
N THR A 475 -42.05 -8.09 5.09
CA THR A 475 -43.47 -8.25 5.44
C THR A 475 -43.71 -8.57 6.91
N SER A 476 -42.70 -9.04 7.65
CA SER A 476 -42.81 -9.32 9.09
C SER A 476 -42.09 -8.30 9.98
N ARG A 477 -41.35 -7.34 9.40
CA ARG A 477 -40.65 -6.25 10.14
C ARG A 477 -41.48 -4.98 10.22
N ALA A 478 -41.67 -4.46 11.42
CA ALA A 478 -42.36 -3.19 11.64
C ALA A 478 -41.49 -1.98 11.28
N ASN A 479 -40.27 -1.92 11.83
CA ASN A 479 -39.46 -0.71 11.94
C ASN A 479 -38.55 -0.45 10.72
N ILE A 480 -37.88 0.71 10.69
CA ILE A 480 -36.83 1.04 9.72
C ILE A 480 -35.54 1.34 10.48
N LEU A 481 -34.38 0.87 9.97
CA LEU A 481 -33.07 1.06 10.61
C LEU A 481 -32.76 2.53 10.94
N THR A 482 -33.15 3.44 10.05
CA THR A 482 -32.84 4.87 10.14
C THR A 482 -33.76 5.66 11.05
N ASP A 483 -34.81 5.04 11.61
CA ASP A 483 -35.66 5.65 12.63
C ASP A 483 -34.98 5.64 14.02
N SER A 484 -33.88 4.89 14.16
CA SER A 484 -32.99 4.89 15.33
C SER A 484 -31.61 5.47 15.00
N THR A 485 -30.94 6.04 16.00
CA THR A 485 -29.50 6.31 15.95
C THR A 485 -28.73 5.04 16.29
N VAL A 486 -27.89 4.56 15.38
CA VAL A 486 -27.02 3.40 15.65
C VAL A 486 -25.62 3.89 16.04
N ILE A 487 -25.13 3.38 17.18
CA ILE A 487 -23.79 3.65 17.71
C ILE A 487 -23.00 2.34 17.66
N LEU A 488 -22.06 2.23 16.71
CA LEU A 488 -21.17 1.09 16.55
C LEU A 488 -19.87 1.36 17.33
N ILE A 489 -19.68 0.64 18.44
CA ILE A 489 -18.58 0.80 19.38
C ILE A 489 -17.65 -0.41 19.26
N LEU A 490 -16.44 -0.14 18.76
CA LEU A 490 -15.30 -1.03 18.93
C LEU A 490 -14.69 -0.73 20.31
N SER A 491 -14.79 -1.69 21.22
CA SER A 491 -14.16 -1.69 22.53
C SER A 491 -12.80 -2.39 22.44
N GLU A 492 -11.72 -1.61 22.44
CA GLU A 492 -10.35 -2.08 22.18
C GLU A 492 -9.97 -3.23 23.12
N SER A 493 -9.52 -4.34 22.52
CA SER A 493 -9.09 -5.56 23.20
C SER A 493 -10.11 -6.15 24.20
N PHE A 494 -11.41 -5.80 24.14
CA PHE A 494 -12.38 -6.17 25.18
C PHE A 494 -12.78 -7.65 25.13
N SER A 495 -12.55 -8.38 26.23
CA SER A 495 -13.07 -9.72 26.45
C SER A 495 -13.10 -10.02 27.94
N ASP A 496 -14.07 -10.84 28.36
CA ASP A 496 -14.10 -11.42 29.70
C ASP A 496 -12.83 -12.28 29.96
N PRO A 497 -11.93 -11.89 30.89
CA PRO A 497 -10.72 -12.66 31.15
C PRO A 497 -11.04 -13.98 31.87
N LEU A 498 -12.19 -14.10 32.55
CA LEU A 498 -12.62 -15.33 33.23
C LEU A 498 -13.06 -16.44 32.27
N ARG A 499 -13.09 -16.18 30.94
CA ARG A 499 -13.20 -17.24 29.92
C ARG A 499 -11.86 -17.84 29.51
N VAL A 500 -10.73 -17.21 29.83
CA VAL A 500 -9.42 -17.66 29.33
C VAL A 500 -8.93 -18.86 30.16
N PRO A 501 -8.63 -20.03 29.55
CA PRO A 501 -8.25 -21.21 30.31
C PRO A 501 -6.96 -21.01 31.12
N GLY A 502 -7.08 -21.16 32.45
CA GLY A 502 -6.00 -20.95 33.42
C GLY A 502 -6.05 -19.61 34.18
N ILE A 503 -6.97 -18.71 33.80
CA ILE A 503 -7.15 -17.40 34.44
C ILE A 503 -8.34 -17.44 35.41
N SER A 504 -8.16 -16.92 36.63
CA SER A 504 -9.24 -16.80 37.63
C SER A 504 -9.01 -15.64 38.60
N PHE A 505 -10.10 -14.97 38.98
CA PHE A 505 -10.10 -13.90 39.98
C PHE A 505 -11.22 -14.15 41.01
N ASP A 506 -10.99 -13.77 42.27
CA ASP A 506 -11.96 -13.83 43.37
C ASP A 506 -13.01 -12.69 43.31
N ILE A 507 -12.87 -11.75 42.38
CA ILE A 507 -13.82 -10.66 42.10
C ILE A 507 -14.21 -10.65 40.62
N ASP A 508 -15.45 -10.25 40.32
CA ASP A 508 -15.94 -10.11 38.94
C ASP A 508 -15.38 -8.83 38.28
N PRO A 509 -14.65 -8.90 37.15
CA PRO A 509 -14.16 -7.73 36.45
C PRO A 509 -15.18 -7.05 35.54
N ILE A 510 -16.29 -7.71 35.17
CA ILE A 510 -17.30 -7.16 34.23
C ILE A 510 -18.76 -7.32 34.71
N PRO A 511 -19.09 -7.03 35.98
CA PRO A 511 -20.41 -7.34 36.53
C PRO A 511 -21.56 -6.62 35.82
N ASN A 512 -21.37 -5.39 35.33
CA ASN A 512 -22.44 -4.63 34.67
C ASN A 512 -22.72 -5.14 33.26
N ILE A 513 -21.68 -5.36 32.45
CA ILE A 513 -21.78 -5.92 31.10
C ILE A 513 -22.26 -7.37 31.17
N ARG A 514 -21.82 -8.17 32.14
CA ARG A 514 -22.30 -9.54 32.35
C ARG A 514 -23.81 -9.57 32.65
N ALA A 515 -24.30 -8.72 33.56
CA ALA A 515 -25.73 -8.59 33.83
C ALA A 515 -26.53 -8.03 32.63
N LEU A 516 -25.95 -7.11 31.86
CA LEU A 516 -26.56 -6.56 30.64
C LEU A 516 -26.77 -7.65 29.57
N LYS A 517 -25.79 -8.54 29.40
CA LYS A 517 -25.87 -9.66 28.44
C LYS A 517 -27.05 -10.60 28.74
N ASP A 518 -27.45 -10.76 30.00
CA ASP A 518 -28.62 -11.57 30.35
C ASP A 518 -29.95 -10.98 29.87
N VAL A 519 -30.08 -9.64 29.83
CA VAL A 519 -31.33 -8.93 29.47
C VAL A 519 -31.38 -8.39 28.05
N THR A 520 -30.30 -8.50 27.26
CA THR A 520 -30.28 -8.00 25.87
C THR A 520 -29.62 -8.98 24.89
N THR A 521 -29.70 -8.66 23.59
CA THR A 521 -29.12 -9.49 22.53
C THR A 521 -27.60 -9.51 22.65
N SER A 522 -26.99 -10.66 22.88
CA SER A 522 -25.55 -10.75 23.13
C SER A 522 -24.99 -12.16 22.91
N GLY A 523 -23.65 -12.25 22.88
CA GLY A 523 -22.92 -13.50 22.77
C GLY A 523 -21.42 -13.27 22.60
N LEU A 524 -20.80 -14.13 21.79
CA LEU A 524 -19.37 -14.13 21.46
C LEU A 524 -19.17 -13.82 19.96
N MET A 525 -18.15 -13.04 19.65
CA MET A 525 -17.70 -12.80 18.28
C MET A 525 -16.45 -13.64 18.00
N LEU A 526 -16.49 -14.46 16.94
CA LEU A 526 -15.28 -15.04 16.38
C LEU A 526 -14.45 -13.94 15.71
N SER A 527 -13.36 -13.55 16.36
CA SER A 527 -12.37 -12.62 15.82
C SER A 527 -11.40 -13.32 14.87
N PRO A 528 -10.97 -12.65 13.78
CA PRO A 528 -9.80 -13.04 13.00
C PRO A 528 -8.48 -12.51 13.59
N GLY A 529 -8.49 -11.89 14.78
CA GLY A 529 -7.32 -11.29 15.43
C GLY A 529 -7.11 -11.79 16.87
N TYR A 530 -5.86 -11.70 17.32
CA TYR A 530 -5.41 -11.96 18.69
C TYR A 530 -4.20 -11.06 18.95
N GLY A 531 -4.28 -10.20 19.96
CA GLY A 531 -3.27 -9.17 20.26
C GLY A 531 -3.10 -8.10 19.18
N GLY A 532 -4.07 -7.96 18.26
CA GLY A 532 -4.03 -7.01 17.17
C GLY A 532 -4.96 -7.37 16.01
N GLY A 533 -5.09 -6.43 15.08
CA GLY A 533 -5.92 -6.57 13.88
C GLY A 533 -7.19 -5.71 13.85
N THR A 534 -7.40 -4.84 14.84
CA THR A 534 -8.50 -3.86 15.01
C THR A 534 -9.13 -3.37 13.70
N ALA A 535 -8.35 -2.75 12.82
CA ALA A 535 -8.83 -2.18 11.56
C ALA A 535 -9.43 -3.20 10.58
N ASN A 536 -9.12 -4.49 10.74
CA ASN A 536 -9.72 -5.56 9.96
C ASN A 536 -11.12 -5.91 10.50
N ILE A 537 -11.29 -6.03 11.82
CA ILE A 537 -12.60 -6.26 12.45
C ILE A 537 -13.52 -5.05 12.20
N GLU A 538 -12.99 -3.84 12.35
CA GLU A 538 -13.64 -2.57 12.03
C GLU A 538 -14.12 -2.53 10.57
N TYR A 539 -13.27 -2.95 9.61
CA TYR A 539 -13.65 -3.12 8.20
C TYR A 539 -14.81 -4.12 8.03
N GLN A 540 -14.76 -5.29 8.70
CA GLN A 540 -15.85 -6.26 8.62
C GLN A 540 -17.16 -5.67 9.16
N SER A 541 -17.14 -5.02 10.33
CA SER A 541 -18.34 -4.44 10.95
C SER A 541 -18.95 -3.30 10.15
N LEU A 542 -18.12 -2.47 9.48
CA LEU A 542 -18.60 -1.34 8.68
C LEU A 542 -19.06 -1.74 7.28
N THR A 543 -18.53 -2.81 6.68
CA THR A 543 -18.82 -3.18 5.27
C THR A 543 -19.70 -4.41 5.09
N GLY A 544 -19.78 -5.30 6.10
CA GLY A 544 -20.41 -6.61 5.96
C GLY A 544 -19.59 -7.61 5.13
N MET A 545 -18.35 -7.29 4.76
CA MET A 545 -17.43 -8.19 4.05
C MET A 545 -16.58 -8.98 5.06
N ASN A 546 -16.19 -10.22 4.76
CA ASN A 546 -15.43 -11.06 5.69
C ASN A 546 -14.02 -11.40 5.16
N LEU A 547 -13.01 -11.40 6.04
CA LEU A 547 -11.61 -11.66 5.67
C LEU A 547 -11.39 -13.03 5.02
N ALA A 548 -12.14 -14.05 5.42
CA ALA A 548 -11.98 -15.41 4.93
C ALA A 548 -12.34 -15.59 3.43
N ASN A 549 -13.12 -14.66 2.86
CA ASN A 549 -13.38 -14.63 1.41
C ASN A 549 -12.22 -14.02 0.60
N PHE A 550 -11.36 -13.21 1.22
CA PHE A 550 -10.22 -12.58 0.55
C PHE A 550 -9.04 -13.55 0.40
N ASN A 551 -8.09 -13.22 -0.48
CA ASN A 551 -6.85 -14.00 -0.60
C ASN A 551 -6.00 -13.88 0.69
N ASP A 552 -5.13 -14.85 0.97
CA ASP A 552 -4.17 -14.78 2.09
C ASP A 552 -3.21 -13.59 2.01
N GLN A 553 -3.06 -12.99 0.82
CA GLN A 553 -2.31 -11.74 0.59
C GLN A 553 -2.97 -10.49 1.17
N LEU A 554 -4.30 -10.47 1.36
CA LEU A 554 -5.01 -9.30 1.89
C LEU A 554 -5.17 -9.42 3.40
N ILE A 555 -4.34 -8.65 4.09
CA ILE A 555 -4.01 -8.80 5.50
C ILE A 555 -4.20 -7.49 6.31
N SER A 556 -4.39 -6.37 5.62
CA SER A 556 -5.23 -5.27 6.08
C SER A 556 -5.99 -4.61 4.93
N PRO A 557 -7.34 -4.74 4.86
CA PRO A 557 -8.14 -4.05 3.85
C PRO A 557 -7.97 -2.52 3.88
N TYR A 558 -7.78 -1.94 5.07
CA TYR A 558 -7.58 -0.49 5.26
C TYR A 558 -6.27 0.03 4.65
N GLN A 559 -5.20 -0.77 4.64
CA GLN A 559 -3.92 -0.38 4.04
C GLN A 559 -3.80 -0.79 2.57
N GLN A 560 -4.38 -1.94 2.19
CA GLN A 560 -4.08 -2.62 0.91
C GLN A 560 -5.23 -2.59 -0.12
N LEU A 561 -6.50 -2.49 0.32
CA LEU A 561 -7.68 -2.52 -0.57
C LEU A 561 -8.34 -1.15 -0.68
N VAL A 562 -8.83 -0.61 0.44
CA VAL A 562 -9.62 0.64 0.50
C VAL A 562 -8.89 1.83 -0.15
N PRO A 563 -7.56 2.03 -0.01
CA PRO A 563 -6.86 3.11 -0.71
C PRO A 563 -6.92 3.01 -2.24
N SER A 564 -7.06 1.80 -2.80
CA SER A 564 -7.17 1.56 -4.25
C SER A 564 -8.60 1.64 -4.81
N GLN A 565 -9.62 1.39 -3.97
CA GLN A 565 -11.02 1.44 -4.39
C GLN A 565 -11.47 2.87 -4.73
N LYS A 566 -12.32 3.01 -5.75
CA LYS A 566 -12.93 4.30 -6.14
C LYS A 566 -14.16 4.61 -5.28
N ASN A 567 -15.08 3.65 -5.24
CA ASN A 567 -16.28 3.67 -4.41
C ASN A 567 -16.13 2.55 -3.39
N VAL A 568 -16.54 2.78 -2.15
CA VAL A 568 -16.63 1.74 -1.11
C VAL A 568 -17.98 1.90 -0.42
N TYR A 569 -18.71 0.80 -0.28
CA TYR A 569 -19.95 0.79 0.47
C TYR A 569 -19.68 0.42 1.94
N THR A 570 -20.32 1.13 2.85
CA THR A 570 -20.31 0.90 4.29
C THR A 570 -21.68 1.23 4.87
N PHE A 571 -22.10 0.54 5.93
CA PHE A 571 -23.47 0.64 6.47
C PHE A 571 -23.83 2.05 6.97
N ASN A 572 -22.85 2.88 7.35
CA ASN A 572 -23.09 4.29 7.71
C ASN A 572 -23.72 5.11 6.56
N GLN A 573 -23.60 4.65 5.31
CA GLN A 573 -24.21 5.28 4.14
C GLN A 573 -25.74 5.12 4.10
N ILE A 574 -26.31 4.14 4.81
CA ILE A 574 -27.77 3.98 4.97
C ILE A 574 -28.39 5.24 5.61
N TRP A 575 -27.78 5.72 6.71
CA TRP A 575 -28.21 6.96 7.38
C TRP A 575 -27.91 8.21 6.55
N ASN A 576 -26.88 8.19 5.70
CA ASN A 576 -26.59 9.30 4.80
C ASN A 576 -27.66 9.43 3.69
N ASP A 577 -28.01 8.32 3.03
CA ASP A 577 -29.04 8.29 1.98
C ASP A 577 -30.40 8.70 2.56
N ALA A 578 -30.80 8.15 3.72
CA ALA A 578 -32.09 8.49 4.36
C ALA A 578 -32.18 9.95 4.81
N CYS A 579 -31.11 10.53 5.36
CA CYS A 579 -31.13 11.94 5.80
C CYS A 579 -30.78 12.95 4.68
N GLN A 580 -30.52 12.46 3.46
CA GLN A 580 -30.14 13.24 2.26
C GLN A 580 -28.91 14.15 2.45
N SER A 581 -28.02 13.78 3.37
CA SER A 581 -26.76 14.48 3.67
C SER A 581 -25.83 13.54 4.42
N GLN A 582 -24.65 13.98 4.87
CA GLN A 582 -23.83 13.13 5.72
C GLN A 582 -24.34 13.18 7.17
N CYS A 583 -25.04 12.14 7.62
CA CYS A 583 -25.49 11.96 9.03
C CYS A 583 -24.70 10.88 9.76
N SER A 584 -23.57 10.44 9.19
CA SER A 584 -22.61 9.56 9.83
C SER A 584 -21.42 10.32 10.41
N TYR A 585 -21.05 9.99 11.64
CA TYR A 585 -19.98 10.65 12.42
C TYR A 585 -19.03 9.61 13.02
N ALA A 586 -17.77 9.98 13.20
CA ALA A 586 -16.75 9.06 13.70
C ALA A 586 -15.84 9.70 14.76
N PHE A 587 -15.47 8.91 15.75
CA PHE A 587 -14.65 9.30 16.90
C PHE A 587 -13.62 8.21 17.21
N HIS A 588 -12.38 8.61 17.51
CA HIS A 588 -11.32 7.71 17.98
C HIS A 588 -10.32 8.51 18.82
N PRO A 589 -10.08 8.18 20.11
CA PRO A 589 -9.26 9.00 20.99
C PRO A 589 -7.75 8.75 20.82
N TYR A 590 -7.32 8.57 19.57
CA TYR A 590 -5.95 8.36 19.16
C TYR A 590 -5.72 8.86 17.72
N LEU A 591 -4.49 8.84 17.22
CA LEU A 591 -4.05 9.58 16.01
C LEU A 591 -4.84 9.22 14.73
N LYS A 592 -5.39 10.22 14.02
CA LYS A 592 -6.27 10.05 12.84
C LYS A 592 -5.68 9.27 11.67
N ASN A 593 -4.36 9.21 11.59
CA ASN A 593 -3.66 8.50 10.52
C ASN A 593 -3.32 7.04 10.87
N PHE A 594 -3.57 6.60 12.11
CA PHE A 594 -3.42 5.21 12.50
C PHE A 594 -4.38 4.34 11.66
N TYR A 595 -3.87 3.24 11.11
CA TYR A 595 -4.54 2.41 10.07
C TYR A 595 -5.15 3.20 8.89
N LEU A 596 -4.60 4.37 8.54
CA LEU A 596 -5.10 5.27 7.49
C LEU A 596 -6.56 5.74 7.67
N ARG A 597 -7.11 5.72 8.90
CA ARG A 597 -8.53 6.03 9.19
C ARG A 597 -8.99 7.36 8.58
N ASP A 598 -8.22 8.44 8.67
CA ASP A 598 -8.52 9.75 8.06
C ASP A 598 -8.83 9.69 6.54
N SER A 599 -8.11 8.84 5.79
CA SER A 599 -8.35 8.64 4.35
C SER A 599 -9.55 7.74 4.10
N ASN A 600 -9.61 6.63 4.85
CA ASN A 600 -10.61 5.59 4.65
C ASN A 600 -12.02 6.05 5.05
N TYR A 601 -12.17 6.79 6.16
CA TYR A 601 -13.46 7.31 6.62
C TYR A 601 -14.05 8.35 5.67
N LYS A 602 -13.22 9.11 4.95
CA LYS A 602 -13.66 10.01 3.87
C LYS A 602 -14.21 9.21 2.69
N LYS A 603 -13.61 8.07 2.33
CA LYS A 603 -14.15 7.14 1.31
C LYS A 603 -15.41 6.42 1.75
N PHE A 604 -15.55 6.11 3.04
CA PHE A 604 -16.76 5.54 3.64
C PHE A 604 -17.91 6.58 3.77
N GLY A 605 -17.65 7.85 3.47
CA GLY A 605 -18.67 8.91 3.44
C GLY A 605 -19.08 9.46 4.81
N PHE A 606 -18.26 9.30 5.85
CA PHE A 606 -18.49 9.99 7.13
C PHE A 606 -18.38 11.50 6.97
N LYS A 607 -19.22 12.26 7.68
CA LYS A 607 -19.23 13.74 7.67
C LYS A 607 -17.96 14.33 8.25
N TYR A 608 -17.48 13.72 9.33
CA TYR A 608 -16.17 13.99 9.91
C TYR A 608 -15.67 12.77 10.69
N PHE A 609 -14.37 12.79 10.96
CA PHE A 609 -13.70 11.92 11.90
C PHE A 609 -12.99 12.80 12.94
N ARG A 610 -13.20 12.54 14.23
CA ARG A 610 -12.62 13.30 15.35
C ARG A 610 -11.62 12.47 16.12
N THR A 611 -10.46 13.07 16.37
CA THR A 611 -9.34 12.48 17.11
C THR A 611 -8.66 13.54 17.99
N ILE A 612 -7.69 13.10 18.79
CA ILE A 612 -6.81 13.98 19.56
C ILE A 612 -6.02 14.97 18.67
N ASP A 613 -5.80 14.62 17.39
CA ASP A 613 -5.03 15.42 16.42
C ASP A 613 -5.87 15.94 15.23
N SER A 614 -7.19 15.78 15.22
CA SER A 614 -8.05 16.30 14.14
C SER A 614 -8.32 17.80 14.30
N GLU A 615 -8.89 18.44 13.28
CA GLU A 615 -9.27 19.86 13.35
C GLU A 615 -10.79 20.09 13.15
N PRO A 616 -11.51 20.64 14.15
CA PRO A 616 -11.14 20.62 15.58
C PRO A 616 -10.91 19.20 16.13
N ALA A 617 -10.23 19.11 17.28
CA ALA A 617 -9.95 17.85 17.98
C ALA A 617 -11.18 17.31 18.73
N LEU A 618 -11.01 16.19 19.44
CA LEU A 618 -11.93 15.74 20.49
C LEU A 618 -11.96 16.74 21.65
N LYS A 619 -13.14 16.89 22.28
CA LYS A 619 -13.36 17.84 23.39
C LYS A 619 -12.92 17.26 24.74
N TYR A 620 -13.22 15.98 24.96
CA TYR A 620 -12.81 15.24 26.16
C TYR A 620 -11.70 14.27 25.77
N GLN A 621 -10.62 14.25 26.56
CA GLN A 621 -9.40 13.47 26.30
C GLN A 621 -8.79 12.98 27.61
N ASP A 622 -9.60 12.78 28.64
CA ASP A 622 -9.14 12.49 30.01
C ASP A 622 -8.65 11.05 30.15
N HIS A 623 -7.50 10.87 30.81
CA HIS A 623 -6.79 9.60 31.02
C HIS A 623 -7.06 9.01 32.41
N ILE A 624 -6.76 7.72 32.61
CA ILE A 624 -6.73 7.07 33.93
C ILE A 624 -5.29 6.65 34.22
N ASP A 625 -4.71 7.18 35.31
CA ASP A 625 -3.28 7.12 35.60
C ASP A 625 -2.44 7.44 34.33
N ASP A 626 -1.37 6.69 34.03
CA ASP A 626 -0.54 6.87 32.82
C ASP A 626 -1.08 6.14 31.57
N GLY A 627 -2.33 5.65 31.61
CA GLY A 627 -2.97 4.91 30.52
C GLY A 627 -3.34 5.76 29.29
N TYR A 628 -3.98 5.15 28.29
CA TYR A 628 -4.57 5.88 27.16
C TYR A 628 -5.81 6.70 27.59
N VAL A 629 -6.32 7.54 26.67
CA VAL A 629 -7.58 8.27 26.89
C VAL A 629 -8.70 7.30 27.24
N SER A 630 -9.41 7.60 28.32
CA SER A 630 -10.43 6.73 28.91
C SER A 630 -11.66 6.53 28.01
N ASP A 631 -12.30 5.39 28.18
CA ASP A 631 -13.56 5.09 27.49
C ASP A 631 -14.67 6.03 27.95
N ALA A 632 -14.66 6.47 29.22
CA ALA A 632 -15.56 7.49 29.73
C ALA A 632 -15.44 8.83 28.97
N ALA A 633 -14.21 9.32 28.73
CA ALA A 633 -13.99 10.52 27.91
C ALA A 633 -14.39 10.29 26.44
N ALA A 634 -14.12 9.09 25.90
CA ALA A 634 -14.50 8.72 24.55
C ALA A 634 -16.04 8.72 24.37
N TYR A 635 -16.78 8.13 25.32
CA TYR A 635 -18.24 8.13 25.39
C TYR A 635 -18.82 9.54 25.55
N GLN A 636 -18.20 10.41 26.37
CA GLN A 636 -18.69 11.78 26.54
C GLN A 636 -18.64 12.60 25.23
N ASN A 637 -17.66 12.36 24.35
CA ASN A 637 -17.66 12.97 23.00
C ASN A 637 -18.86 12.51 22.14
N VAL A 638 -19.35 11.28 22.35
CA VAL A 638 -20.55 10.76 21.68
C VAL A 638 -21.84 11.35 22.28
N ILE A 639 -21.94 11.43 23.62
CA ILE A 639 -23.06 12.11 24.30
C ILE A 639 -23.19 13.57 23.85
N ASP A 640 -22.08 14.31 23.81
CA ASP A 640 -22.07 15.68 23.28
C ASP A 640 -22.54 15.77 21.82
N ARG A 641 -22.19 14.79 20.97
CA ARG A 641 -22.65 14.74 19.57
C ARG A 641 -24.15 14.47 19.46
N LEU A 642 -24.70 13.61 20.30
CA LEU A 642 -26.13 13.30 20.37
C LEU A 642 -26.94 14.51 20.85
N ASN A 643 -26.48 15.19 21.90
CA ASN A 643 -27.10 16.41 22.43
C ASN A 643 -27.02 17.59 21.44
N GLN A 644 -26.08 17.58 20.50
CA GLN A 644 -26.00 18.49 19.34
C GLN A 644 -26.83 18.01 18.13
N SER A 645 -27.72 17.03 18.29
CA SER A 645 -28.66 16.59 17.25
C SER A 645 -29.99 17.32 17.35
N SER A 646 -30.45 17.91 16.25
CA SER A 646 -31.81 18.46 16.14
C SER A 646 -32.84 17.34 15.88
N GLY A 647 -32.89 16.33 16.75
CA GLY A 647 -33.81 15.19 16.67
C GLY A 647 -33.58 14.25 15.48
N LYS A 648 -32.45 14.34 14.77
CA LYS A 648 -32.15 13.50 13.60
C LYS A 648 -31.36 12.27 13.98
N SER A 649 -31.82 11.11 13.53
CA SER A 649 -31.11 9.83 13.60
C SER A 649 -29.73 9.88 12.92
N GLN A 650 -28.75 9.20 13.51
CA GLN A 650 -27.36 9.22 13.04
C GLN A 650 -26.77 7.80 12.98
N PHE A 651 -25.66 7.66 12.25
CA PHE A 651 -24.74 6.55 12.46
C PHE A 651 -23.48 7.10 13.16
N ILE A 652 -23.11 6.52 14.30
CA ILE A 652 -21.91 6.94 15.03
C ILE A 652 -20.95 5.75 15.11
N GLN A 653 -19.74 5.91 14.57
CA GLN A 653 -18.64 5.00 14.83
C GLN A 653 -17.81 5.52 16.00
N LEU A 654 -17.57 4.68 17.00
CA LEU A 654 -16.56 4.91 18.03
C LEU A 654 -15.54 3.77 17.97
N VAL A 655 -14.26 4.12 17.94
CA VAL A 655 -13.15 3.18 18.17
C VAL A 655 -12.43 3.68 19.42
N THR A 656 -12.49 2.94 20.51
CA THR A 656 -11.86 3.29 21.79
C THR A 656 -10.32 3.13 21.75
N MET A 657 -9.65 3.28 22.89
CA MET A 657 -8.19 3.10 23.01
C MET A 657 -7.72 2.72 24.43
N GLN A 658 -8.57 2.83 25.46
CA GLN A 658 -8.16 2.73 26.88
C GLN A 658 -7.37 1.45 27.19
N ASN A 659 -7.86 0.31 26.71
CA ASN A 659 -7.26 -1.01 26.96
C ASN A 659 -6.35 -1.45 25.80
N HIS A 660 -5.68 -0.54 25.10
CA HIS A 660 -4.66 -0.92 24.12
C HIS A 660 -3.34 -1.29 24.84
N LEU A 661 -2.59 -2.24 24.28
CA LEU A 661 -1.25 -2.62 24.77
C LEU A 661 -0.23 -1.44 24.71
N PRO A 662 0.83 -1.41 25.54
CA PRO A 662 1.28 -2.41 26.51
C PRO A 662 0.64 -2.30 27.90
N TYR A 663 0.61 -3.42 28.61
CA TYR A 663 0.06 -3.54 29.97
C TYR A 663 1.18 -3.56 31.03
N GLY A 664 1.82 -2.42 31.26
CA GLY A 664 2.76 -2.25 32.38
C GLY A 664 2.04 -2.04 33.71
N ASP A 665 2.76 -2.08 34.84
CA ASP A 665 2.15 -1.81 36.15
C ASP A 665 1.93 -0.30 36.39
N TYR A 666 0.94 0.28 35.70
CA TYR A 666 0.67 1.73 35.70
C TYR A 666 -0.63 2.15 36.42
N TYR A 667 -1.48 1.22 36.84
CA TYR A 667 -2.70 1.56 37.59
C TYR A 667 -2.39 1.67 39.09
N THR A 668 -2.52 2.87 39.65
CA THR A 668 -2.15 3.20 41.04
C THR A 668 -2.90 2.34 42.06
N ASN A 669 -4.19 2.06 41.79
CA ASN A 669 -5.03 1.19 42.61
C ASN A 669 -5.55 0.04 41.74
N ASN A 670 -4.88 -1.11 41.83
CA ASN A 670 -5.25 -2.33 41.11
C ASN A 670 -5.51 -3.51 42.07
N GLU A 671 -6.77 -3.65 42.48
CA GLU A 671 -7.30 -4.74 43.31
C GLU A 671 -7.16 -6.13 42.68
N PHE A 672 -7.04 -6.24 41.35
CA PHE A 672 -6.90 -7.52 40.66
C PHE A 672 -5.55 -8.19 40.96
N LYS A 673 -4.52 -7.43 41.36
CA LYS A 673 -3.24 -7.99 41.86
C LYS A 673 -3.43 -8.89 43.07
N GLU A 674 -4.35 -8.52 43.98
CA GLU A 674 -4.66 -9.25 45.21
C GLU A 674 -5.76 -10.30 45.01
N ALA A 675 -6.68 -10.07 44.06
CA ALA A 675 -7.79 -10.96 43.76
C ALA A 675 -7.48 -12.05 42.72
N ASP A 676 -6.35 -11.98 42.00
CA ASP A 676 -5.93 -13.01 41.05
C ASP A 676 -5.57 -14.33 41.77
N THR A 677 -6.24 -15.40 41.36
CA THR A 677 -6.02 -16.77 41.83
C THR A 677 -5.48 -17.70 40.73
N SER A 678 -5.10 -17.13 39.58
CA SER A 678 -4.49 -17.84 38.45
C SER A 678 -3.20 -18.57 38.86
N THR A 679 -2.86 -19.67 38.19
CA THR A 679 -1.67 -20.47 38.53
C THR A 679 -0.89 -20.88 37.29
N GLY A 680 0.45 -20.96 37.42
CA GLY A 680 1.34 -21.37 36.33
C GLY A 680 1.73 -20.28 35.33
N LEU A 681 1.35 -19.03 35.59
CA LEU A 681 1.78 -17.84 34.84
C LEU A 681 3.22 -17.45 35.23
N ASP A 682 3.93 -16.72 34.36
CA ASP A 682 5.13 -15.98 34.75
C ASP A 682 4.79 -14.58 35.31
N GLU A 683 5.74 -13.95 36.00
CA GLU A 683 5.52 -12.68 36.71
C GLU A 683 5.10 -11.54 35.78
N ASN A 684 5.63 -11.50 34.54
CA ASN A 684 5.26 -10.50 33.55
C ASN A 684 3.89 -10.80 32.94
N GLU A 685 3.60 -12.07 32.61
CA GLU A 685 2.27 -12.50 32.15
C GLU A 685 1.20 -12.14 33.18
N LYS A 686 1.46 -12.39 34.48
CA LYS A 686 0.56 -11.98 35.57
C LYS A 686 0.36 -10.47 35.64
N VAL A 687 1.42 -9.66 35.67
CA VAL A 687 1.30 -8.18 35.73
C VAL A 687 0.50 -7.62 34.55
N GLN A 688 0.70 -8.17 33.34
CA GLN A 688 -0.06 -7.79 32.16
C GLN A 688 -1.55 -8.14 32.29
N ILE A 689 -1.87 -9.31 32.85
CA ILE A 689 -3.24 -9.80 33.05
C ILE A 689 -3.96 -9.05 34.17
N ASP A 690 -3.29 -8.76 35.30
CA ASP A 690 -3.82 -7.93 36.39
C ASP A 690 -4.16 -6.52 35.88
N THR A 691 -3.27 -5.92 35.07
CA THR A 691 -3.43 -4.57 34.51
C THR A 691 -4.55 -4.52 33.46
N TYR A 692 -4.58 -5.49 32.54
CA TYR A 692 -5.65 -5.60 31.56
C TYR A 692 -7.02 -5.73 32.24
N THR A 693 -7.12 -6.62 33.23
CA THR A 693 -8.36 -6.87 33.97
C THR A 693 -8.86 -5.62 34.69
N LYS A 694 -7.94 -4.82 35.24
CA LYS A 694 -8.29 -3.50 35.81
C LYS A 694 -8.82 -2.52 34.76
N GLY A 695 -8.18 -2.42 33.59
CA GLY A 695 -8.66 -1.60 32.47
C GLY A 695 -10.07 -1.99 32.02
N ILE A 696 -10.30 -3.29 31.86
CA ILE A 696 -11.62 -3.87 31.55
C ILE A 696 -12.67 -3.50 32.61
N SER A 697 -12.32 -3.51 33.90
CA SER A 697 -13.24 -3.10 34.98
C SER A 697 -13.62 -1.60 34.92
N TYR A 698 -12.74 -0.74 34.40
CA TYR A 698 -13.09 0.66 34.12
C TYR A 698 -14.00 0.79 32.89
N THR A 699 -13.77 -0.01 31.83
CA THR A 699 -14.66 -0.07 30.66
C THR A 699 -16.06 -0.55 31.04
N ASP A 700 -16.20 -1.53 31.93
CA ASP A 700 -17.49 -2.02 32.45
C ASP A 700 -18.30 -0.90 33.11
N GLN A 701 -17.69 -0.18 34.05
CA GLN A 701 -18.29 0.96 34.76
C GLN A 701 -18.62 2.13 33.81
N ALA A 702 -17.69 2.47 32.90
CA ALA A 702 -17.90 3.52 31.91
C ALA A 702 -19.02 3.19 30.93
N THR A 703 -19.14 1.91 30.53
CA THR A 703 -20.21 1.43 29.64
C THR A 703 -21.56 1.52 30.32
N ALA A 704 -21.68 1.06 31.58
CA ALA A 704 -22.92 1.20 32.36
C ALA A 704 -23.38 2.66 32.44
N SER A 705 -22.48 3.57 32.85
CA SER A 705 -22.76 5.01 32.94
C SER A 705 -23.12 5.65 31.59
N PHE A 706 -22.55 5.15 30.49
CA PHE A 706 -22.89 5.60 29.14
C PHE A 706 -24.29 5.15 28.73
N LEU A 707 -24.67 3.88 28.95
CA LEU A 707 -26.02 3.39 28.62
C LEU A 707 -27.11 4.09 29.46
N ASP A 708 -26.83 4.38 30.74
CA ASP A 708 -27.71 5.18 31.58
C ASP A 708 -27.91 6.60 31.04
N GLN A 709 -26.86 7.25 30.53
CA GLN A 709 -26.99 8.54 29.85
C GLN A 709 -27.78 8.45 28.53
N LEU A 710 -27.63 7.36 27.77
CA LEU A 710 -28.45 7.13 26.56
C LEU A 710 -29.94 6.89 26.87
N ASN A 711 -30.27 6.35 28.05
CA ASN A 711 -31.65 6.22 28.53
C ASN A 711 -32.28 7.57 28.91
N MET A 712 -31.50 8.63 29.12
CA MET A 712 -31.99 10.00 29.37
C MET A 712 -32.27 10.79 28.09
N ILE A 713 -31.97 10.24 26.91
CA ILE A 713 -32.18 10.90 25.62
C ILE A 713 -33.52 10.44 25.02
N GLU A 714 -34.45 11.39 24.82
CA GLU A 714 -35.79 11.19 24.23
C GLU A 714 -35.77 10.91 22.70
N GLN A 715 -34.81 10.12 22.22
CA GLN A 715 -34.67 9.68 20.83
C GLN A 715 -34.31 8.18 20.81
N PRO A 716 -34.84 7.36 19.87
CA PRO A 716 -34.44 5.97 19.74
C PRO A 716 -32.94 5.84 19.43
N ILE A 717 -32.24 5.08 20.26
CA ILE A 717 -30.81 4.80 20.13
C ILE A 717 -30.57 3.29 20.30
N THR A 718 -29.75 2.72 19.43
CA THR A 718 -29.30 1.33 19.49
C THR A 718 -27.77 1.28 19.47
N VAL A 719 -27.18 0.67 20.49
CA VAL A 719 -25.73 0.46 20.64
C VAL A 719 -25.37 -0.95 20.16
N ILE A 720 -24.34 -1.03 19.33
CA ILE A 720 -23.66 -2.27 18.95
C ILE A 720 -22.28 -2.19 19.60
N PHE A 721 -22.07 -2.89 20.70
CA PHE A 721 -20.79 -2.96 21.40
C PHE A 721 -20.12 -4.29 21.09
N TYR A 722 -18.83 -4.26 20.74
CA TYR A 722 -18.04 -5.47 20.56
C TYR A 722 -16.57 -5.25 20.95
N GLY A 723 -15.96 -6.28 21.53
CA GLY A 723 -14.51 -6.40 21.58
C GLY A 723 -13.94 -6.86 20.26
N ASP A 724 -12.87 -6.25 19.77
CA ASP A 724 -12.30 -6.58 18.46
C ASP A 724 -11.43 -7.84 18.48
N HIS A 725 -10.59 -8.02 19.50
CA HIS A 725 -9.83 -9.26 19.77
C HIS A 725 -9.56 -9.41 21.26
N LEU A 726 -9.00 -10.54 21.67
CA LEU A 726 -8.37 -10.66 22.99
C LEU A 726 -6.96 -10.06 22.95
N PRO A 727 -6.46 -9.50 24.07
CA PRO A 727 -5.08 -9.04 24.16
C PRO A 727 -4.09 -10.19 24.01
N GLY A 728 -2.93 -9.91 23.41
CA GLY A 728 -1.89 -10.92 23.11
C GLY A 728 -1.06 -11.42 24.31
N ILE A 729 -1.58 -11.26 25.53
CA ILE A 729 -0.85 -11.40 26.80
C ILE A 729 -0.87 -12.82 27.38
N TYR A 730 -1.85 -13.64 26.98
CA TYR A 730 -2.10 -14.97 27.55
C TYR A 730 -1.13 -16.03 27.02
N SER A 731 0.18 -15.81 27.20
CA SER A 731 1.27 -16.69 26.78
C SER A 731 1.03 -18.15 27.17
N SER A 732 0.54 -18.37 28.39
CA SER A 732 0.35 -19.68 28.99
C SER A 732 -0.87 -20.41 28.47
N ALA A 733 -1.99 -19.70 28.24
CA ALA A 733 -3.12 -20.27 27.54
C ALA A 733 -2.78 -20.59 26.07
N ALA A 734 -2.02 -19.71 25.40
CA ALA A 734 -1.66 -19.83 23.99
C ALA A 734 -0.67 -20.97 23.68
N LYS A 735 -0.03 -21.59 24.68
CA LYS A 735 0.80 -22.80 24.53
C LYS A 735 -0.02 -24.02 24.09
N TYR A 736 -1.34 -24.01 24.33
CA TYR A 736 -2.27 -25.10 24.06
C TYR A 736 -3.08 -24.84 22.78
N LYS A 737 -3.41 -25.89 22.03
CA LYS A 737 -4.10 -25.80 20.73
C LYS A 737 -5.62 -25.77 20.88
N GLU A 738 -6.12 -26.51 21.86
CA GLU A 738 -7.50 -26.52 22.33
C GLU A 738 -7.99 -25.11 22.71
N ASN A 739 -7.13 -24.28 23.30
CA ASN A 739 -7.46 -22.92 23.73
C ASN A 739 -7.56 -21.91 22.57
N GLN A 740 -7.10 -22.25 21.36
CA GLN A 740 -6.94 -21.28 20.27
C GLN A 740 -8.28 -20.72 19.77
N LEU A 741 -9.39 -21.47 19.87
CA LEU A 741 -10.71 -20.96 19.53
C LEU A 741 -11.15 -19.90 20.54
N THR A 742 -11.11 -20.22 21.84
CA THR A 742 -11.49 -19.31 22.93
C THR A 742 -10.61 -18.06 22.99
N LEU A 743 -9.34 -18.17 22.61
CA LEU A 743 -8.45 -17.00 22.46
C LEU A 743 -8.82 -16.06 21.30
N HIS A 744 -9.77 -16.43 20.45
CA HIS A 744 -10.35 -15.60 19.39
C HIS A 744 -11.85 -15.29 19.62
N GLU A 745 -12.41 -15.54 20.81
CA GLU A 745 -13.83 -15.34 21.14
C GLU A 745 -14.04 -14.16 22.10
N SER A 746 -14.11 -12.94 21.55
CA SER A 746 -14.39 -11.70 22.29
C SER A 746 -15.89 -11.48 22.51
N ASP A 747 -16.25 -10.57 23.43
CA ASP A 747 -17.66 -10.29 23.77
C ASP A 747 -18.34 -9.34 22.77
N TYR A 748 -19.66 -9.51 22.59
CA TYR A 748 -20.50 -8.47 21.99
C TYR A 748 -21.91 -8.39 22.60
N PHE A 749 -22.53 -7.22 22.48
CA PHE A 749 -23.96 -7.02 22.72
C PHE A 749 -24.57 -6.00 21.75
N ILE A 750 -25.88 -6.13 21.53
CA ILE A 750 -26.74 -5.18 20.82
C ILE A 750 -27.85 -4.79 21.78
N TRP A 751 -27.90 -3.51 22.13
CA TRP A 751 -28.81 -2.95 23.14
C TRP A 751 -29.55 -1.74 22.58
N SER A 752 -30.79 -1.49 23.01
CA SER A 752 -31.55 -0.30 22.65
C SER A 752 -32.07 0.44 23.88
N ASN A 753 -32.04 1.77 23.85
CA ASN A 753 -32.45 2.62 24.97
C ASN A 753 -33.96 2.60 25.21
N SER A 754 -34.38 3.10 26.38
CA SER A 754 -35.79 3.29 26.80
C SER A 754 -36.70 3.98 25.78
N SER A 755 -36.16 4.88 24.95
CA SER A 755 -36.88 5.60 23.88
C SER A 755 -37.12 4.75 22.61
N SER A 756 -36.49 3.59 22.49
CA SER A 756 -36.62 2.69 21.34
C SER A 756 -37.75 1.68 21.51
N SER A 757 -38.47 1.37 20.42
CA SER A 757 -39.44 0.27 20.37
C SER A 757 -38.82 -1.12 20.59
N SER A 758 -37.48 -1.20 20.58
CA SER A 758 -36.69 -2.42 20.80
C SER A 758 -35.99 -2.46 22.16
N ALA A 759 -36.38 -1.59 23.11
CA ALA A 759 -35.93 -1.66 24.49
C ALA A 759 -36.24 -3.05 25.09
N GLY A 760 -35.22 -3.74 25.60
CA GLY A 760 -35.36 -5.11 26.10
C GLY A 760 -35.41 -6.22 25.03
N SER A 761 -35.17 -5.91 23.75
CA SER A 761 -35.06 -6.95 22.70
C SER A 761 -33.89 -7.90 22.95
N LYS A 762 -34.20 -9.19 23.11
CA LYS A 762 -33.23 -10.30 23.14
C LYS A 762 -33.58 -11.35 22.09
N LEU A 763 -32.68 -11.58 21.13
CA LEU A 763 -32.78 -12.67 20.17
C LEU A 763 -32.57 -14.03 20.85
N SER A 764 -32.91 -15.13 20.16
CA SER A 764 -32.74 -16.47 20.74
C SER A 764 -31.25 -16.86 20.82
N PRO A 765 -30.86 -17.79 21.72
CA PRO A 765 -29.47 -18.24 21.85
C PRO A 765 -28.87 -18.75 20.54
N GLU A 766 -29.67 -19.41 19.71
CA GLU A 766 -29.27 -19.92 18.39
C GLU A 766 -28.95 -18.81 17.38
N GLU A 767 -29.45 -17.60 17.62
CA GLU A 767 -29.33 -16.42 16.76
C GLU A 767 -28.32 -15.38 17.28
N SER A 768 -27.83 -15.52 18.52
CA SER A 768 -26.90 -14.54 19.11
C SER A 768 -25.74 -15.09 19.93
N ASN A 769 -25.72 -16.36 20.35
CA ASN A 769 -24.61 -16.88 21.18
C ASN A 769 -23.24 -16.76 20.49
N TYR A 770 -23.20 -16.93 19.16
CA TYR A 770 -21.98 -16.86 18.34
C TYR A 770 -22.26 -16.05 17.08
N SER A 771 -21.37 -15.12 16.76
CA SER A 771 -21.43 -14.33 15.53
C SER A 771 -20.01 -14.00 15.01
N SER A 772 -19.92 -13.25 13.91
CA SER A 772 -18.68 -12.63 13.43
C SER A 772 -18.96 -11.22 12.93
N SER A 773 -18.00 -10.30 13.05
CA SER A 773 -18.22 -8.84 12.91
C SER A 773 -18.95 -8.41 11.63
N ASN A 774 -18.78 -9.14 10.52
CA ASN A 774 -19.47 -8.90 9.26
C ASN A 774 -21.01 -9.05 9.34
N PHE A 775 -21.56 -9.67 10.39
CA PHE A 775 -23.00 -9.88 10.57
C PHE A 775 -23.66 -8.86 11.51
N PHE A 776 -22.90 -8.05 12.26
CA PHE A 776 -23.48 -7.20 13.32
C PHE A 776 -24.62 -6.28 12.85
N MET A 777 -24.56 -5.71 11.63
CA MET A 777 -25.65 -4.89 11.11
C MET A 777 -26.91 -5.70 10.75
N ALA A 778 -26.77 -6.96 10.32
CA ALA A 778 -27.90 -7.85 10.09
C ALA A 778 -28.54 -8.30 11.42
N SER A 779 -27.72 -8.66 12.40
CA SER A 779 -28.18 -8.96 13.77
C SER A 779 -28.81 -7.73 14.44
N THR A 780 -28.33 -6.52 14.14
CA THR A 780 -28.92 -5.26 14.62
C THR A 780 -30.28 -4.99 13.98
N ALA A 781 -30.39 -5.14 12.66
CA ALA A 781 -31.70 -5.07 11.98
C ALA A 781 -32.68 -6.09 12.56
N LYS A 782 -32.19 -7.29 12.92
CA LYS A 782 -33.02 -8.33 13.55
C LYS A 782 -33.45 -8.01 14.98
N HIS A 783 -32.56 -7.45 15.81
CA HIS A 783 -32.84 -6.94 17.16
C HIS A 783 -33.83 -5.76 17.16
N MET A 784 -33.69 -4.85 16.20
CA MET A 784 -34.50 -3.64 16.07
C MET A 784 -35.89 -3.86 15.44
N ASP A 785 -36.23 -5.11 15.10
CA ASP A 785 -37.32 -5.47 14.18
C ASP A 785 -37.40 -4.60 12.90
N ALA A 786 -36.22 -4.27 12.34
CA ALA A 786 -36.08 -3.32 11.26
C ALA A 786 -35.99 -3.98 9.89
N LYS A 787 -36.55 -3.30 8.88
CA LYS A 787 -36.50 -3.71 7.48
C LYS A 787 -35.07 -3.74 6.94
N VAL A 788 -34.79 -4.76 6.12
CA VAL A 788 -33.46 -5.07 5.56
C VAL A 788 -33.36 -4.68 4.08
N THR A 789 -32.14 -4.32 3.66
CA THR A 789 -31.74 -4.25 2.24
C THR A 789 -31.56 -5.66 1.67
N PRO A 790 -31.53 -5.85 0.33
CA PRO A 790 -31.12 -7.13 -0.27
C PRO A 790 -29.76 -7.65 0.22
N PHE A 791 -28.77 -6.78 0.45
CA PHE A 791 -27.50 -7.18 1.03
C PHE A 791 -27.61 -7.61 2.51
N LEU A 792 -28.42 -6.91 3.32
CA LEU A 792 -28.68 -7.32 4.71
C LEU A 792 -29.51 -8.59 4.80
N ALA A 793 -30.41 -8.85 3.84
CA ALA A 793 -31.13 -10.13 3.73
C ALA A 793 -30.17 -11.28 3.44
N LEU A 794 -29.24 -11.13 2.48
CA LEU A 794 -28.17 -12.09 2.24
C LEU A 794 -27.35 -12.38 3.52
N LEU A 795 -26.91 -11.34 4.24
CA LEU A 795 -26.18 -11.50 5.50
C LEU A 795 -27.03 -12.18 6.59
N THR A 796 -28.34 -11.91 6.62
CA THR A 796 -29.29 -12.53 7.57
C THR A 796 -29.46 -14.04 7.31
N GLU A 797 -29.55 -14.46 6.05
CA GLU A 797 -29.67 -15.88 5.69
C GLU A 797 -28.34 -16.64 5.88
N VAL A 798 -27.21 -16.00 5.54
CA VAL A 798 -25.87 -16.57 5.79
C VAL A 798 -25.64 -16.74 7.29
N HIS A 799 -25.97 -15.74 8.13
CA HIS A 799 -25.83 -15.83 9.59
C HIS A 799 -26.66 -16.97 10.20
N GLN A 800 -27.92 -17.13 9.77
CA GLN A 800 -28.77 -18.24 10.23
C GLN A 800 -28.24 -19.62 9.83
N SER A 801 -27.56 -19.73 8.68
CA SER A 801 -26.97 -21.00 8.21
C SER A 801 -25.55 -21.27 8.72
N VAL A 802 -24.81 -20.21 9.07
CA VAL A 802 -23.41 -20.20 9.47
C VAL A 802 -23.19 -19.03 10.45
N PRO A 803 -23.51 -19.20 11.75
CA PRO A 803 -23.48 -18.12 12.74
C PRO A 803 -22.17 -17.33 12.81
N ALA A 804 -21.01 -18.00 12.80
CA ALA A 804 -19.72 -17.32 12.72
C ALA A 804 -18.84 -17.84 11.57
N ILE A 805 -18.14 -16.91 10.91
CA ILE A 805 -17.13 -17.20 9.88
C ILE A 805 -15.90 -16.30 10.08
N GLY A 806 -14.71 -16.88 10.02
CA GLY A 806 -13.49 -16.11 10.24
C GLY A 806 -12.23 -16.78 9.68
N ARG A 807 -11.18 -15.97 9.49
CA ARG A 807 -9.81 -16.43 9.25
C ARG A 807 -9.05 -16.35 10.57
N PHE A 808 -8.91 -17.47 11.28
CA PHE A 808 -7.97 -17.61 12.40
C PHE A 808 -6.86 -18.60 12.07
N ALA A 809 -5.70 -18.45 12.71
CA ALA A 809 -4.51 -19.26 12.43
C ALA A 809 -4.31 -20.36 13.48
N SER A 810 -4.96 -21.52 13.30
CA SER A 810 -4.62 -22.71 14.10
C SER A 810 -3.32 -23.35 13.63
N THR A 811 -2.55 -23.88 14.57
CA THR A 811 -1.24 -24.52 14.35
C THR A 811 -1.31 -25.97 13.84
N ASP A 812 -2.52 -26.50 13.57
CA ASP A 812 -2.72 -27.81 12.93
C ASP A 812 -3.18 -27.74 11.48
N ALA A 813 -2.32 -28.26 10.59
CA ALA A 813 -2.49 -28.25 9.15
C ALA A 813 -3.46 -29.33 8.60
N ASP A 814 -4.62 -29.57 9.24
CA ASP A 814 -5.78 -30.21 8.58
C ASP A 814 -7.17 -29.79 9.12
N TRP A 815 -7.42 -28.48 9.15
CA TRP A 815 -8.78 -27.93 9.26
C TRP A 815 -9.11 -27.02 8.07
N GLY A 816 -9.02 -27.59 6.86
CA GLY A 816 -9.70 -27.03 5.68
C GLY A 816 -8.87 -26.16 4.74
N THR A 817 -7.74 -26.68 4.22
CA THR A 817 -7.05 -26.17 3.01
C THR A 817 -6.89 -24.64 2.92
N GLY A 818 -6.37 -24.02 3.98
CA GLY A 818 -6.02 -22.60 4.00
C GLY A 818 -7.16 -21.65 4.40
N SER A 819 -7.14 -21.26 5.67
CA SER A 819 -7.60 -19.95 6.15
C SER A 819 -9.11 -19.63 6.30
N THR A 820 -10.00 -20.63 6.43
CA THR A 820 -11.39 -20.36 6.82
C THR A 820 -11.96 -21.34 7.84
N SER A 821 -12.41 -20.79 8.96
CA SER A 821 -13.17 -21.46 10.01
C SER A 821 -14.64 -21.02 9.98
N TYR A 822 -15.52 -21.93 10.40
CA TYR A 822 -16.98 -21.75 10.46
C TYR A 822 -17.47 -22.34 11.81
N LEU A 823 -18.31 -21.63 12.55
CA LEU A 823 -18.95 -22.16 13.77
C LEU A 823 -20.45 -22.38 13.55
N ASP A 824 -21.01 -23.41 14.17
CA ASP A 824 -22.46 -23.55 14.38
C ASP A 824 -22.96 -22.74 15.59
N SER A 825 -24.27 -22.78 15.84
CA SER A 825 -24.92 -22.04 16.94
C SER A 825 -24.57 -22.55 18.35
N SER A 826 -23.83 -23.67 18.47
CA SER A 826 -23.25 -24.14 19.72
C SER A 826 -21.77 -23.75 19.91
N GLY A 827 -21.17 -23.08 18.92
CA GLY A 827 -19.75 -22.70 18.91
C GLY A 827 -18.83 -23.76 18.32
N GLN A 828 -19.36 -24.85 17.75
CA GLN A 828 -18.54 -25.96 17.27
C GLN A 828 -18.07 -25.77 15.82
N LEU A 829 -16.81 -26.17 15.56
CA LEU A 829 -16.13 -25.99 14.28
C LEU A 829 -16.71 -26.89 13.16
N MET A 830 -17.43 -26.26 12.23
CA MET A 830 -18.01 -26.93 11.07
C MET A 830 -16.98 -27.16 9.95
N LYS A 831 -16.71 -28.42 9.59
CA LYS A 831 -15.95 -28.75 8.37
C LYS A 831 -16.77 -28.36 7.13
N LYS A 832 -16.21 -27.55 6.22
CA LYS A 832 -16.86 -27.08 4.97
C LYS A 832 -17.55 -28.17 4.13
N LYS A 833 -17.03 -29.40 4.16
CA LYS A 833 -17.64 -30.56 3.48
C LYS A 833 -19.00 -30.96 4.08
N ASN A 834 -19.19 -30.80 5.39
CA ASN A 834 -20.39 -31.17 6.15
C ASN A 834 -21.54 -30.15 6.01
N LEU A 835 -21.25 -28.91 5.62
CA LEU A 835 -22.27 -27.85 5.45
C LEU A 835 -23.42 -28.29 4.52
N SER A 836 -24.63 -27.81 4.77
CA SER A 836 -25.79 -28.10 3.89
C SER A 836 -25.58 -27.53 2.48
N SER A 837 -26.32 -28.05 1.48
CA SER A 837 -26.30 -27.51 0.12
C SER A 837 -26.73 -26.03 0.06
N GLU A 838 -27.62 -25.65 0.97
CA GLU A 838 -28.11 -24.29 1.16
C GLU A 838 -27.02 -23.37 1.74
N ALA A 839 -26.39 -23.75 2.84
CA ALA A 839 -25.25 -23.02 3.42
C ALA A 839 -24.09 -22.87 2.40
N LYS A 840 -23.84 -23.90 1.58
CA LYS A 840 -22.85 -23.84 0.49
C LYS A 840 -23.25 -22.84 -0.62
N GLN A 841 -24.53 -22.73 -0.97
CA GLN A 841 -25.02 -21.75 -1.93
C GLN A 841 -24.96 -20.32 -1.36
N LEU A 842 -25.40 -20.13 -0.11
CA LEU A 842 -25.37 -18.84 0.59
C LEU A 842 -23.93 -18.30 0.71
N LEU A 843 -22.97 -19.16 1.04
CA LEU A 843 -21.55 -18.78 1.11
C LEU A 843 -20.95 -18.42 -0.26
N GLU A 844 -21.27 -19.11 -1.35
CA GLU A 844 -20.76 -18.75 -2.68
C GLU A 844 -21.46 -17.50 -3.24
N ASP A 845 -22.76 -17.31 -2.97
CA ASP A 845 -23.46 -16.04 -3.27
C ASP A 845 -22.83 -14.86 -2.52
N TYR A 846 -22.57 -15.02 -1.22
CA TYR A 846 -21.88 -14.02 -0.40
C TYR A 846 -20.48 -13.69 -0.92
N ARG A 847 -19.71 -14.73 -1.27
CA ARG A 847 -18.38 -14.59 -1.88
C ARG A 847 -18.43 -13.91 -3.25
N LEU A 848 -19.46 -14.16 -4.05
CA LEU A 848 -19.69 -13.49 -5.34
C LEU A 848 -20.03 -12.00 -5.16
N VAL A 849 -20.90 -11.66 -4.20
CA VAL A 849 -21.23 -10.26 -3.83
C VAL A 849 -20.00 -9.53 -3.32
N GLN A 850 -19.24 -10.15 -2.39
CA GLN A 850 -18.01 -9.57 -1.88
C GLN A 850 -16.97 -9.35 -2.98
N TYR A 851 -16.82 -10.29 -3.92
CA TYR A 851 -15.94 -10.08 -5.08
C TYR A 851 -16.41 -8.89 -5.93
N ASP A 852 -17.70 -8.81 -6.26
CA ASP A 852 -18.25 -7.75 -7.10
C ASP A 852 -18.00 -6.34 -6.52
N GLN A 853 -18.27 -6.17 -5.22
CA GLN A 853 -18.16 -4.89 -4.52
C GLN A 853 -16.71 -4.51 -4.12
N THR A 854 -15.73 -5.43 -4.22
CA THR A 854 -14.33 -5.17 -3.82
C THR A 854 -13.32 -5.20 -4.97
N ALA A 855 -13.21 -6.33 -5.67
CA ALA A 855 -12.17 -6.59 -6.69
C ALA A 855 -12.74 -6.79 -8.12
N GLY A 856 -14.06 -6.80 -8.26
CA GLY A 856 -14.79 -7.11 -9.49
C GLY A 856 -15.05 -5.91 -10.40
N LYS A 857 -16.31 -5.78 -10.83
CA LYS A 857 -16.80 -4.74 -11.74
C LYS A 857 -17.89 -3.87 -11.12
N GLY A 858 -18.36 -4.18 -9.91
CA GLY A 858 -19.41 -3.43 -9.24
C GLY A 858 -20.76 -3.48 -9.96
N TYR A 859 -21.14 -4.62 -10.56
CA TYR A 859 -22.45 -4.77 -11.21
C TYR A 859 -23.63 -4.54 -10.25
N LEU A 860 -23.43 -4.79 -8.95
CA LEU A 860 -24.40 -4.50 -7.89
C LEU A 860 -24.40 -3.01 -7.49
N SER A 861 -23.32 -2.26 -7.76
CA SER A 861 -23.21 -0.84 -7.40
C SER A 861 -23.99 0.11 -8.31
N GLU A 862 -24.42 -0.37 -9.49
CA GLU A 862 -25.38 0.33 -10.36
C GLU A 862 -26.83 0.22 -9.82
N ASN A 863 -27.06 -0.49 -8.71
CA ASN A 863 -28.39 -0.86 -8.22
C ASN A 863 -28.61 -0.59 -6.72
N TRP A 864 -29.89 -0.53 -6.39
CA TRP A 864 -30.55 -0.43 -5.09
C TRP A 864 -30.29 -1.62 -4.12
N PHE A 865 -29.39 -2.56 -4.46
CA PHE A 865 -29.09 -3.76 -3.66
C PHE A 865 -28.59 -3.45 -2.23
N ASN A 866 -27.97 -2.28 -2.05
CA ASN A 866 -27.45 -1.78 -0.77
C ASN A 866 -28.36 -0.73 -0.10
N ARG A 867 -29.56 -0.42 -0.65
CA ARG A 867 -30.48 0.59 -0.13
C ARG A 867 -31.60 -0.02 0.72
N VAL A 868 -32.03 0.73 1.73
CA VAL A 868 -33.23 0.42 2.54
C VAL A 868 -34.48 0.83 1.73
N PRO A 869 -35.61 0.08 1.83
CA PRO A 869 -36.86 0.40 1.14
C PRO A 869 -37.49 1.74 1.55
#